data_AF-A0A9P7NGW0-F1
#
_entry.id   AF-A0A9P7NGW0-F1
#
_cell.length_a   1.000
_cell.length_b   1.000
_cell.length_c   1.000
_cell.angle_alpha   90.00
_cell.angle_beta   90.00
_cell.angle_gamma   90.00
#
_symmetry.space_group_name_H-M   'P 1'
#
loop_
_entity.id
_entity.type
_entity.pdbx_description
1 polymer ?
#
loop_
_entity_poly.entity_id
_entity_poly.type
_entity_poly.pdbx_seq_one_letter_code
_entity_poly.pdbx_strand_id
1 'polypeptide(L)'
;MPASQVDTALANGHDGHVHPAPPALGKKGKGKKAIDSNEASRLLQARISQLEQDAAGEKDQELEIEREVKRANRDLMQQVAKMDDMQKIDHLTKRSSELLADMRRLEKENQKNKKRGDSLQKERDSGRTELGKTAGLKEKLEKLCRELQRDNNKMKNEYKELQTLQKRNTVAWDEKYATLLSKLEGYQEEKDTPRKQVVDMEMDELFRVRFKSFIEQYELRELHFHSLMRTKELEVQYHQSRYERERKNAEAESTKARHLQAQVQAFTKTEDELRNQLDVYVDKFKQVEDTLNNSNDLFLSFRKEMEDMSKKGKRLEKENEALKRQKDATAANIIRMAEERQSWKKQLDAAEKKVEKLMSIIQQMQHQGRKGPPGLASVLENTIADDQGAAEGEDESDYSEEGEGEDNEELSEFDDDTEEETQPAEKQPTPVTYGPERPPPSSQQQETDAYVLGRVEQIQKVPEALQRTLALMKPYMPYDLMKKQLSESGHQEEASLTQKGSGKRRRRGKEAAALPVLYMYLHHGLTGLTTDLPRQLASLQPQSAAAHPGLRPIQIDKTRLDQRLSAADMDFLQRLARFLDRPLFPWKKLILGFSVGQYLLETFLTLRQYRILQSTKPPAVLAKEISQETFDKSQAYGRAKAQFSIISGLWAQIQNFAFIQYDVLPKLWSLTGNLLLQWAPARFHGEISHSIVFVLSFIVIQQILSFPTRVYSTFVLEEKFGFNKQTPVLFVTDMVKTNLLTFALVPPILAAFLKIIQKTGNQFVFYLWVFAAGLQLFATTAYPIFIQPLFNKLSPLEEGELKTKVNGLAATHKFPLHELFIIDGSKRSAHSNAYFYGLPWKKHIVIYDTLIEKTETDEIIAILAHELGHWKLGHTTRLFGIGQAHLLYVFSLFSVFLNNKSLYNAFGFHSQYPIIIGFILFSDAFSPMDTVIKLLLNILSRKFEFEADDFAKGLGFRAELASSLIKLHAQNLSTMDADWMYASYHFSHPHLSERLKALDWKPREALTSEKEKDELGAATATGRDEL
;
A
#
# COMPACT_ATOMS: atom_id res chain seq x y z
N MET A 1 20.54 -11.18 -101.71
CA MET A 1 20.28 -11.91 -102.96
C MET A 1 21.13 -13.16 -102.96
N PRO A 2 20.58 -14.39 -103.01
CA PRO A 2 19.17 -14.79 -102.81
C PRO A 2 18.66 -14.55 -101.37
N ALA A 3 17.73 -15.38 -100.87
CA ALA A 3 17.24 -15.43 -99.47
C ALA A 3 16.62 -16.80 -99.12
N SER A 4 16.60 -17.18 -97.83
CA SER A 4 15.74 -18.20 -97.18
C SER A 4 15.95 -18.09 -95.65
N GLN A 5 15.03 -17.77 -94.74
CA GLN A 5 13.56 -17.86 -94.56
C GLN A 5 13.10 -19.01 -93.63
N VAL A 6 11.98 -18.74 -92.93
CA VAL A 6 11.13 -19.61 -92.08
C VAL A 6 11.63 -19.88 -90.64
N ASP A 7 11.11 -19.06 -89.71
CA ASP A 7 10.26 -19.42 -88.56
C ASP A 7 10.48 -20.79 -87.87
N THR A 8 10.52 -20.89 -86.54
CA THR A 8 9.38 -20.57 -85.64
C THR A 8 9.80 -20.38 -84.18
N ALA A 9 8.89 -19.86 -83.35
CA ALA A 9 9.14 -19.57 -81.93
C ALA A 9 9.07 -20.80 -81.01
N LEU A 10 9.76 -20.73 -79.86
CA LEU A 10 9.52 -21.58 -78.69
C LEU A 10 8.91 -20.75 -77.56
N ALA A 11 7.73 -21.16 -77.10
CA ALA A 11 7.00 -20.57 -75.98
C ALA A 11 6.47 -21.68 -75.04
N ASN A 12 6.03 -21.26 -73.85
CA ASN A 12 5.26 -21.97 -72.82
C ASN A 12 4.72 -23.39 -73.13
N GLY A 13 4.95 -24.38 -72.25
CA GLY A 13 4.25 -25.68 -72.34
C GLY A 13 4.52 -26.74 -71.25
N HIS A 14 3.94 -26.56 -70.06
CA HIS A 14 3.39 -27.55 -69.10
C HIS A 14 4.08 -28.88 -68.66
N ASP A 15 3.68 -29.30 -67.45
CA ASP A 15 3.59 -30.66 -66.85
C ASP A 15 4.83 -31.54 -66.55
N GLY A 16 4.73 -32.39 -65.51
CA GLY A 16 5.81 -33.34 -65.16
C GLY A 16 5.72 -34.19 -63.86
N HIS A 17 4.89 -33.88 -62.85
CA HIS A 17 4.80 -34.60 -61.55
C HIS A 17 6.13 -34.65 -60.71
N VAL A 18 6.22 -35.12 -59.46
CA VAL A 18 5.33 -35.87 -58.53
C VAL A 18 5.36 -35.23 -57.12
N HIS A 19 4.20 -35.15 -56.44
CA HIS A 19 4.11 -34.97 -54.98
C HIS A 19 3.39 -36.18 -54.34
N PRO A 20 3.92 -36.81 -53.29
CA PRO A 20 3.16 -37.77 -52.48
C PRO A 20 2.18 -37.03 -51.55
N ALA A 21 0.96 -37.57 -51.41
CA ALA A 21 -0.14 -36.90 -50.72
C ALA A 21 -0.09 -37.07 -49.19
N PRO A 22 -0.50 -36.06 -48.40
CA PRO A 22 -0.84 -36.25 -46.99
C PRO A 22 -2.20 -36.97 -46.85
N PRO A 23 -2.33 -38.00 -45.99
CA PRO A 23 -3.58 -38.74 -45.84
C PRO A 23 -4.66 -37.93 -45.10
N ALA A 24 -5.93 -38.21 -45.41
CA ALA A 24 -7.07 -37.58 -44.75
C ALA A 24 -7.17 -37.99 -43.27
N LEU A 25 -7.20 -37.01 -42.36
CA LEU A 25 -7.49 -37.21 -40.95
C LEU A 25 -8.89 -36.67 -40.63
N GLY A 26 -9.79 -37.58 -40.27
CA GLY A 26 -11.19 -37.28 -40.01
C GLY A 26 -11.47 -36.54 -38.71
N LYS A 27 -12.75 -36.18 -38.51
CA LYS A 27 -13.26 -35.52 -37.31
C LYS A 27 -12.84 -36.24 -36.02
N LYS A 28 -11.96 -35.62 -35.23
CA LYS A 28 -11.85 -35.86 -33.78
C LYS A 28 -11.95 -34.53 -33.04
N GLY A 29 -13.13 -34.27 -32.47
CA GLY A 29 -13.29 -33.17 -31.51
C GLY A 29 -12.46 -33.44 -30.26
N LYS A 30 -11.64 -32.47 -29.84
CA LYS A 30 -11.03 -32.51 -28.51
C LYS A 30 -12.07 -32.08 -27.49
N GLY A 31 -12.81 -33.04 -26.95
CA GLY A 31 -13.62 -32.82 -25.75
C GLY A 31 -12.75 -32.40 -24.56
N LYS A 32 -13.38 -31.90 -23.50
CA LYS A 32 -12.75 -31.80 -22.18
C LYS A 32 -12.14 -33.17 -21.85
N LYS A 33 -10.91 -33.21 -21.33
CA LYS A 33 -10.50 -34.38 -20.53
C LYS A 33 -11.43 -34.40 -19.32
N ALA A 34 -12.26 -35.43 -19.21
CA ALA A 34 -12.80 -35.80 -17.91
C ALA A 34 -11.62 -36.15 -16.98
N ILE A 35 -11.77 -35.90 -15.69
CA ILE A 35 -10.88 -36.46 -14.68
C ILE A 35 -11.05 -37.99 -14.75
N ASP A 36 -9.94 -38.73 -14.68
CA ASP A 36 -10.02 -40.20 -14.73
C ASP A 36 -10.76 -40.71 -13.49
N SER A 37 -11.75 -41.58 -13.69
CA SER A 37 -12.54 -42.14 -12.58
C SER A 37 -11.65 -42.87 -11.56
N ASN A 38 -10.56 -43.49 -12.04
CA ASN A 38 -9.54 -44.10 -11.17
C ASN A 38 -8.75 -43.08 -10.33
N GLU A 39 -8.53 -41.87 -10.83
CA GLU A 39 -7.81 -40.81 -10.11
C GLU A 39 -8.70 -40.21 -9.02
N ALA A 40 -9.98 -39.94 -9.34
CA ALA A 40 -10.98 -39.50 -8.37
C ALA A 40 -11.22 -40.55 -7.28
N SER A 41 -11.38 -41.83 -7.65
CA SER A 41 -11.59 -42.94 -6.71
C SER A 41 -10.38 -43.13 -5.78
N ARG A 42 -9.14 -43.07 -6.30
CA ARG A 42 -7.93 -43.12 -5.47
C ARG A 42 -7.80 -41.95 -4.50
N LEU A 43 -8.16 -40.73 -4.91
CA LEU A 43 -8.17 -39.57 -4.02
C LEU A 43 -9.22 -39.71 -2.91
N LEU A 44 -10.39 -40.26 -3.24
CA LEU A 44 -11.47 -40.51 -2.28
C LEU A 44 -11.09 -41.60 -1.27
N GLN A 45 -10.52 -42.72 -1.73
CA GLN A 45 -10.07 -43.80 -0.85
C GLN A 45 -8.85 -43.43 0.01
N ALA A 46 -7.93 -42.62 -0.52
CA ALA A 46 -6.85 -42.02 0.29
C ALA A 46 -7.38 -41.05 1.35
N ARG A 47 -8.52 -40.39 1.12
CA ARG A 47 -9.15 -39.50 2.10
C ARG A 47 -9.95 -40.27 3.16
N ILE A 48 -10.61 -41.37 2.79
CA ILE A 48 -11.24 -42.30 3.74
C ILE A 48 -10.17 -42.88 4.69
N SER A 49 -9.09 -43.45 4.15
CA SER A 49 -8.00 -44.02 4.96
C SER A 49 -7.32 -42.99 5.88
N GLN A 50 -7.31 -41.70 5.50
CA GLN A 50 -6.85 -40.65 6.38
C GLN A 50 -7.85 -40.37 7.53
N LEU A 51 -9.15 -40.28 7.24
CA LEU A 51 -10.18 -40.06 8.26
C LEU A 51 -10.27 -41.24 9.25
N GLU A 52 -10.04 -42.47 8.79
CA GLU A 52 -9.93 -43.66 9.64
C GLU A 52 -8.73 -43.57 10.60
N GLN A 53 -7.58 -43.05 10.15
CA GLN A 53 -6.41 -42.81 11.01
C GLN A 53 -6.63 -41.65 11.99
N ASP A 54 -7.25 -40.56 11.53
CA ASP A 54 -7.57 -39.40 12.37
C ASP A 54 -8.54 -39.83 13.50
N ALA A 55 -9.60 -40.59 13.18
CA ALA A 55 -10.58 -41.10 14.15
C ALA A 55 -10.01 -42.16 15.14
N ALA A 56 -9.09 -43.02 14.69
CA ALA A 56 -8.38 -43.92 15.58
C ALA A 56 -7.52 -43.15 16.61
N GLY A 57 -6.87 -42.07 16.17
CA GLY A 57 -6.07 -41.20 17.03
C GLY A 57 -6.89 -40.39 18.04
N GLU A 58 -8.15 -40.08 17.75
CA GLU A 58 -9.08 -39.48 18.72
C GLU A 58 -9.50 -40.50 19.78
N LYS A 59 -9.80 -41.74 19.39
CA LYS A 59 -10.24 -42.80 20.32
C LYS A 59 -9.13 -43.22 21.31
N ASP A 60 -7.88 -43.27 20.88
CA ASP A 60 -6.74 -43.49 21.79
C ASP A 60 -6.54 -42.32 22.78
N GLN A 61 -6.83 -41.08 22.37
CA GLN A 61 -6.78 -39.92 23.26
C GLN A 61 -7.88 -39.93 24.32
N GLU A 62 -9.12 -40.31 23.98
CA GLU A 62 -10.20 -40.48 24.95
C GLU A 62 -9.85 -41.53 26.02
N LEU A 63 -9.26 -42.66 25.61
CA LEU A 63 -8.80 -43.71 26.52
C LEU A 63 -7.65 -43.25 27.43
N GLU A 64 -6.75 -42.39 26.95
CA GLU A 64 -5.69 -41.80 27.78
C GLU A 64 -6.26 -40.81 28.82
N ILE A 65 -7.20 -39.96 28.39
CA ILE A 65 -7.88 -38.99 29.27
C ILE A 65 -8.66 -39.73 30.36
N GLU A 66 -9.41 -40.78 30.02
CA GLU A 66 -10.21 -41.55 30.98
C GLU A 66 -9.32 -42.22 32.05
N ARG A 67 -8.15 -42.75 31.66
CA ARG A 67 -7.18 -43.34 32.59
C ARG A 67 -6.63 -42.32 33.58
N GLU A 68 -6.25 -41.13 33.12
CA GLU A 68 -5.72 -40.08 34.01
C GLU A 68 -6.80 -39.44 34.88
N VAL A 69 -8.06 -39.33 34.43
CA VAL A 69 -9.19 -38.96 35.30
C VAL A 69 -9.42 -40.03 36.39
N LYS A 70 -9.43 -41.32 36.01
CA LYS A 70 -9.50 -42.45 36.95
C LYS A 70 -8.26 -42.57 37.86
N ARG A 71 -7.17 -41.86 37.57
CA ARG A 71 -5.98 -41.75 38.42
C ARG A 71 -6.13 -40.59 39.41
N ALA A 72 -6.39 -39.38 38.90
CA ALA A 72 -6.56 -38.16 39.69
C ALA A 72 -7.66 -38.31 40.76
N ASN A 73 -8.78 -38.97 40.44
CA ASN A 73 -9.85 -39.21 41.42
C ASN A 73 -9.43 -40.15 42.56
N ARG A 74 -8.59 -41.17 42.29
CA ARG A 74 -8.04 -42.06 43.33
C ARG A 74 -7.04 -41.33 44.23
N ASP A 75 -6.14 -40.56 43.63
CA ASP A 75 -5.16 -39.76 44.37
C ASP A 75 -5.86 -38.70 45.26
N LEU A 76 -6.95 -38.10 44.77
CA LEU A 76 -7.79 -37.15 45.52
C LEU A 76 -8.50 -37.83 46.70
N MET A 77 -9.18 -38.97 46.48
CA MET A 77 -9.81 -39.73 47.57
C MET A 77 -8.77 -40.14 48.63
N GLN A 78 -7.59 -40.60 48.22
CA GLN A 78 -6.54 -41.05 49.15
C GLN A 78 -5.99 -39.91 50.03
N GLN A 79 -5.99 -38.67 49.53
CA GLN A 79 -5.63 -37.48 50.31
C GLN A 79 -6.74 -37.07 51.29
N VAL A 80 -8.00 -37.12 50.84
CA VAL A 80 -9.18 -36.69 51.61
C VAL A 80 -9.55 -37.69 52.72
N ALA A 81 -9.26 -38.98 52.54
CA ALA A 81 -9.60 -40.07 53.47
C ALA A 81 -8.96 -40.00 54.88
N LYS A 82 -8.10 -39.01 55.16
CA LYS A 82 -7.47 -38.79 56.47
C LYS A 82 -7.73 -37.40 57.07
N MET A 83 -8.60 -36.61 56.44
CA MET A 83 -8.93 -35.25 56.87
C MET A 83 -10.25 -35.23 57.64
N ASP A 84 -10.35 -34.32 58.62
CA ASP A 84 -11.62 -33.99 59.27
C ASP A 84 -12.58 -33.29 58.28
N ASP A 85 -13.90 -33.38 58.45
CA ASP A 85 -14.86 -33.01 57.39
C ASP A 85 -14.80 -31.52 57.01
N MET A 86 -14.57 -30.64 57.98
CA MET A 86 -14.33 -29.22 57.71
C MET A 86 -13.06 -29.00 56.86
N GLN A 87 -12.02 -29.82 57.09
CA GLN A 87 -10.77 -29.80 56.31
C GLN A 87 -10.95 -30.44 54.92
N LYS A 88 -11.77 -31.49 54.80
CA LYS A 88 -12.15 -32.10 53.50
C LYS A 88 -12.78 -31.03 52.60
N ILE A 89 -13.76 -30.29 53.11
CA ILE A 89 -14.48 -29.25 52.36
C ILE A 89 -13.53 -28.14 51.90
N ASP A 90 -12.65 -27.65 52.79
CA ASP A 90 -11.73 -26.55 52.47
C ASP A 90 -10.65 -26.99 51.46
N HIS A 91 -10.12 -28.22 51.61
CA HIS A 91 -9.17 -28.82 50.67
C HIS A 91 -9.80 -29.08 49.28
N LEU A 92 -11.01 -29.65 49.23
CA LEU A 92 -11.74 -29.89 47.98
C LEU A 92 -12.13 -28.58 47.29
N THR A 93 -12.58 -27.57 48.04
CA THR A 93 -12.91 -26.23 47.52
C THR A 93 -11.67 -25.59 46.89
N LYS A 94 -10.55 -25.57 47.63
CA LYS A 94 -9.28 -25.04 47.12
C LYS A 94 -8.81 -25.80 45.89
N ARG A 95 -8.79 -27.13 45.93
CA ARG A 95 -8.31 -27.97 44.82
C ARG A 95 -9.17 -27.83 43.56
N SER A 96 -10.48 -27.68 43.73
CA SER A 96 -11.40 -27.38 42.62
C SER A 96 -11.13 -26.01 42.00
N SER A 97 -10.81 -25.00 42.82
CA SER A 97 -10.43 -23.67 42.32
C SER A 97 -9.09 -23.67 41.55
N GLU A 98 -8.12 -24.47 41.99
CA GLU A 98 -6.83 -24.67 41.30
C GLU A 98 -7.05 -25.35 39.94
N LEU A 99 -7.76 -26.49 39.92
CA LEU A 99 -8.06 -27.23 38.69
C LEU A 99 -8.85 -26.41 37.67
N LEU A 100 -9.80 -25.58 38.13
CA LEU A 100 -10.57 -24.68 37.26
C LEU A 100 -9.72 -23.53 36.71
N ALA A 101 -8.71 -23.06 37.46
CA ALA A 101 -7.74 -22.08 36.97
C ALA A 101 -6.77 -22.68 35.94
N ASP A 102 -6.26 -23.90 36.19
CA ASP A 102 -5.38 -24.61 35.25
C ASP A 102 -6.11 -25.07 33.98
N MET A 103 -7.37 -25.49 34.07
CA MET A 103 -8.20 -25.79 32.89
C MET A 103 -8.34 -24.55 32.00
N ARG A 104 -8.73 -23.40 32.57
CA ARG A 104 -8.80 -22.10 31.87
C ARG A 104 -7.46 -21.60 31.33
N ARG A 105 -6.34 -22.13 31.83
CA ARG A 105 -4.99 -21.85 31.30
C ARG A 105 -4.67 -22.78 30.13
N LEU A 106 -4.86 -24.08 30.30
CA LEU A 106 -4.65 -25.10 29.27
C LEU A 106 -5.52 -24.85 28.04
N GLU A 107 -6.78 -24.44 28.23
CA GLU A 107 -7.67 -24.01 27.15
C GLU A 107 -7.06 -22.87 26.31
N LYS A 108 -6.50 -21.84 26.99
CA LYS A 108 -5.84 -20.69 26.33
C LYS A 108 -4.51 -21.07 25.67
N GLU A 109 -3.79 -22.07 26.19
CA GLU A 109 -2.59 -22.60 25.56
C GLU A 109 -2.94 -23.49 24.34
N ASN A 110 -4.01 -24.29 24.42
CA ASN A 110 -4.55 -25.07 23.30
C ASN A 110 -5.06 -24.16 22.17
N GLN A 111 -5.87 -23.12 22.48
CA GLN A 111 -6.31 -22.14 21.48
C GLN A 111 -5.15 -21.41 20.78
N LYS A 112 -4.00 -21.19 21.47
CA LYS A 112 -2.78 -20.66 20.84
C LYS A 112 -2.10 -21.70 19.95
N ASN A 113 -2.03 -22.96 20.39
CA ASN A 113 -1.42 -24.04 19.63
C ASN A 113 -2.23 -24.38 18.36
N LYS A 114 -3.57 -24.37 18.41
CA LYS A 114 -4.45 -24.51 17.24
C LYS A 114 -4.17 -23.41 16.20
N LYS A 115 -4.21 -22.14 16.63
CA LYS A 115 -3.87 -20.99 15.77
C LYS A 115 -2.45 -21.06 15.18
N ARG A 116 -1.50 -21.64 15.91
CA ARG A 116 -0.13 -21.90 15.42
C ARG A 116 -0.09 -23.02 14.38
N GLY A 117 -0.85 -24.10 14.58
CA GLY A 117 -1.05 -25.17 13.61
C GLY A 117 -1.66 -24.65 12.31
N ASP A 118 -2.75 -23.88 12.40
CA ASP A 118 -3.42 -23.24 11.26
C ASP A 118 -2.44 -22.36 10.45
N SER A 119 -1.60 -21.58 11.14
CA SER A 119 -0.57 -20.74 10.52
C SER A 119 0.52 -21.57 9.83
N LEU A 120 1.02 -22.63 10.46
CA LEU A 120 2.05 -23.51 9.88
C LEU A 120 1.52 -24.30 8.68
N GLN A 121 0.25 -24.72 8.72
CA GLN A 121 -0.41 -25.36 7.58
C GLN A 121 -0.57 -24.38 6.40
N LYS A 122 -0.97 -23.13 6.68
CA LYS A 122 -1.05 -22.05 5.67
C LYS A 122 0.31 -21.71 5.07
N GLU A 123 1.38 -21.69 5.87
CA GLU A 123 2.76 -21.54 5.39
C GLU A 123 3.22 -22.72 4.52
N ARG A 124 2.95 -23.96 4.93
CA ARG A 124 3.24 -25.18 4.15
C ARG A 124 2.57 -25.14 2.77
N ASP A 125 1.28 -24.80 2.73
CA ASP A 125 0.51 -24.83 1.50
C ASP A 125 0.82 -23.64 0.58
N SER A 126 1.21 -22.49 1.15
CA SER A 126 1.84 -21.39 0.42
C SER A 126 3.18 -21.81 -0.18
N GLY A 127 4.08 -22.40 0.61
CA GLY A 127 5.40 -22.87 0.15
C GLY A 127 5.31 -23.94 -0.95
N ARG A 128 4.36 -24.87 -0.84
CA ARG A 128 4.03 -25.85 -1.90
C ARG A 128 3.59 -25.14 -3.20
N THR A 129 2.81 -24.07 -3.08
CA THR A 129 2.37 -23.25 -4.22
C THR A 129 3.53 -22.48 -4.86
N GLU A 130 4.48 -21.98 -4.07
CA GLU A 130 5.69 -21.31 -4.60
C GLU A 130 6.69 -22.29 -5.23
N LEU A 131 6.81 -23.51 -4.70
CA LEU A 131 7.61 -24.58 -5.30
C LEU A 131 7.06 -24.96 -6.68
N GLY A 132 5.73 -25.03 -6.83
CA GLY A 132 5.09 -25.20 -8.15
C GLY A 132 5.38 -24.05 -9.13
N LYS A 133 5.30 -22.79 -8.67
CA LYS A 133 5.63 -21.60 -9.49
C LYS A 133 7.10 -21.59 -9.93
N THR A 134 8.03 -21.90 -9.03
CA THR A 134 9.47 -21.90 -9.32
C THR A 134 9.87 -23.05 -10.25
N ALA A 135 9.27 -24.23 -10.11
CA ALA A 135 9.44 -25.33 -11.08
C ALA A 135 9.00 -24.92 -12.50
N GLY A 136 7.81 -24.31 -12.63
CA GLY A 136 7.31 -23.81 -13.92
C GLY A 136 8.10 -22.63 -14.50
N LEU A 137 8.79 -21.85 -13.67
CA LEU A 137 9.76 -20.84 -14.13
C LEU A 137 11.07 -21.47 -14.61
N LYS A 138 11.56 -22.51 -13.91
CA LYS A 138 12.77 -23.26 -14.32
C LYS A 138 12.59 -23.89 -15.70
N GLU A 139 11.46 -24.53 -15.98
CA GLU A 139 11.17 -25.15 -17.28
C GLU A 139 11.18 -24.10 -18.41
N LYS A 140 10.54 -22.94 -18.18
CA LYS A 140 10.55 -21.82 -19.13
C LYS A 140 11.95 -21.26 -19.37
N LEU A 141 12.77 -21.17 -18.32
CA LEU A 141 14.16 -20.71 -18.42
C LEU A 141 15.03 -21.70 -19.19
N GLU A 142 14.92 -23.01 -18.93
CA GLU A 142 15.61 -24.04 -19.70
C GLU A 142 15.23 -24.02 -21.18
N LYS A 143 13.95 -23.81 -21.50
CA LYS A 143 13.48 -23.65 -22.88
C LYS A 143 14.11 -22.42 -23.56
N LEU A 144 14.08 -21.27 -22.89
CA LEU A 144 14.71 -20.03 -23.36
C LEU A 144 16.22 -20.19 -23.59
N CYS A 145 16.94 -20.85 -22.68
CA CYS A 145 18.37 -21.15 -22.86
C CYS A 145 18.63 -22.03 -24.09
N ARG A 146 17.80 -23.06 -24.32
CA ARG A 146 17.91 -23.93 -25.51
C ARG A 146 17.59 -23.19 -26.81
N GLU A 147 16.68 -22.22 -26.78
CA GLU A 147 16.37 -21.37 -27.95
C GLU A 147 17.51 -20.37 -28.22
N LEU A 148 17.96 -19.63 -27.20
CA LEU A 148 19.08 -18.70 -27.30
C LEU A 148 20.38 -19.37 -27.81
N GLN A 149 20.62 -20.64 -27.43
CA GLN A 149 21.78 -21.39 -27.87
C GLN A 149 21.67 -21.91 -29.32
N ARG A 150 20.45 -22.09 -29.86
CA ARG A 150 20.25 -22.30 -31.31
C ARG A 150 20.54 -21.02 -32.09
N ASP A 151 20.00 -19.89 -31.64
CA ASP A 151 20.16 -18.61 -32.34
C ASP A 151 21.61 -18.14 -32.33
N ASN A 152 22.34 -18.32 -31.23
CA ASN A 152 23.78 -18.01 -31.16
C ASN A 152 24.60 -18.91 -32.12
N ASN A 153 24.25 -20.20 -32.24
CA ASN A 153 24.86 -21.09 -33.24
C ASN A 153 24.50 -20.69 -34.69
N LYS A 154 23.28 -20.20 -34.94
CA LYS A 154 22.84 -19.68 -36.25
C LYS A 154 23.62 -18.42 -36.63
N MET A 155 23.68 -17.43 -35.75
CA MET A 155 24.49 -16.20 -35.92
C MET A 155 25.97 -16.52 -36.16
N LYS A 156 26.52 -17.53 -35.48
CA LYS A 156 27.91 -17.98 -35.65
C LYS A 156 28.18 -18.61 -37.02
N ASN A 157 27.17 -19.21 -37.66
CA ASN A 157 27.27 -19.72 -39.03
C ASN A 157 27.08 -18.59 -40.05
N GLU A 158 26.07 -17.73 -39.87
CA GLU A 158 25.87 -16.54 -40.72
C GLU A 158 27.10 -15.61 -40.72
N TYR A 159 27.76 -15.44 -39.58
CA TYR A 159 29.02 -14.70 -39.49
C TYR A 159 30.17 -15.35 -40.28
N LYS A 160 30.27 -16.69 -40.29
CA LYS A 160 31.27 -17.39 -41.12
C LYS A 160 30.98 -17.21 -42.61
N GLU A 161 29.73 -17.32 -43.02
CA GLU A 161 29.31 -17.13 -44.41
C GLU A 161 29.58 -15.69 -44.88
N LEU A 162 29.26 -14.68 -44.05
CA LEU A 162 29.62 -13.29 -44.32
C LEU A 162 31.15 -13.11 -44.43
N GLN A 163 31.93 -13.76 -43.57
CA GLN A 163 33.39 -13.68 -43.61
C GLN A 163 33.99 -14.35 -44.87
N THR A 164 33.43 -15.47 -45.35
CA THR A 164 33.88 -16.09 -46.61
C THR A 164 33.44 -15.28 -47.83
N LEU A 165 32.22 -14.72 -47.81
CA LEU A 165 31.73 -13.82 -48.84
C LEU A 165 32.59 -12.56 -48.94
N GLN A 166 32.95 -11.94 -47.80
CA GLN A 166 33.82 -10.77 -47.74
C GLN A 166 35.21 -11.08 -48.34
N LYS A 167 35.84 -12.20 -47.96
CA LYS A 167 37.13 -12.63 -48.53
C LYS A 167 37.05 -12.86 -50.05
N ARG A 168 35.96 -13.46 -50.53
CA ARG A 168 35.75 -13.68 -51.97
C ARG A 168 35.58 -12.35 -52.72
N ASN A 169 34.92 -11.38 -52.09
CA ASN A 169 34.69 -10.06 -52.67
C ASN A 169 35.97 -9.20 -52.66
N THR A 170 36.84 -9.28 -51.64
CA THR A 170 38.13 -8.56 -51.64
C THR A 170 39.04 -9.05 -52.76
N VAL A 171 39.21 -10.38 -52.91
CA VAL A 171 40.01 -10.96 -54.01
C VAL A 171 39.49 -10.48 -55.38
N ALA A 172 38.16 -10.47 -55.58
CA ALA A 172 37.53 -9.98 -56.81
C ALA A 172 37.60 -8.44 -56.99
N TRP A 173 38.06 -7.67 -56.00
CA TRP A 173 38.42 -6.25 -56.13
C TRP A 173 39.91 -6.05 -56.37
N ASP A 174 40.76 -6.85 -55.73
CA ASP A 174 42.22 -6.82 -55.91
C ASP A 174 42.61 -7.21 -57.35
N GLU A 175 41.96 -8.24 -57.91
CA GLU A 175 42.11 -8.69 -59.30
C GLU A 175 41.71 -7.60 -60.31
N LYS A 176 40.62 -6.86 -60.03
CA LYS A 176 40.21 -5.69 -60.83
C LYS A 176 41.20 -4.53 -60.70
N TYR A 177 41.76 -4.31 -59.51
CA TYR A 177 42.78 -3.27 -59.30
C TYR A 177 44.06 -3.58 -60.05
N ALA A 178 44.55 -4.83 -60.03
CA ALA A 178 45.71 -5.26 -60.82
C ALA A 178 45.48 -5.08 -62.33
N THR A 179 44.30 -5.47 -62.82
CA THR A 179 43.91 -5.27 -64.23
C THR A 179 43.86 -3.79 -64.63
N LEU A 180 43.50 -2.90 -63.70
CA LEU A 180 43.42 -1.46 -63.95
C LEU A 180 44.80 -0.78 -63.86
N LEU A 181 45.68 -1.26 -62.97
CA LEU A 181 47.08 -0.83 -62.88
C LEU A 181 47.87 -1.19 -64.15
N SER A 182 47.75 -2.42 -64.64
CA SER A 182 48.41 -2.85 -65.90
C SER A 182 47.98 -2.00 -67.11
N LYS A 183 46.72 -1.53 -67.14
CA LYS A 183 46.25 -0.56 -68.15
C LYS A 183 46.84 0.83 -67.97
N LEU A 184 47.06 1.28 -66.74
CA LEU A 184 47.71 2.56 -66.44
C LEU A 184 49.20 2.54 -66.79
N GLU A 185 49.89 1.42 -66.59
CA GLU A 185 51.29 1.24 -67.02
C GLU A 185 51.41 1.32 -68.55
N GLY A 186 50.53 0.66 -69.30
CA GLY A 186 50.49 0.80 -70.78
C GLY A 186 50.23 2.24 -71.24
N TYR A 187 49.36 2.99 -70.56
CA TYR A 187 49.16 4.43 -70.81
C TYR A 187 50.36 5.31 -70.37
N GLN A 188 51.27 4.80 -69.55
CA GLN A 188 52.54 5.48 -69.24
C GLN A 188 53.60 5.19 -70.31
N GLU A 189 53.77 3.96 -70.76
CA GLU A 189 54.70 3.63 -71.86
C GLU A 189 54.35 4.38 -73.16
N GLU A 190 53.06 4.49 -73.49
CA GLU A 190 52.54 5.27 -74.62
C GLU A 190 52.82 6.79 -74.48
N LYS A 191 53.01 7.27 -73.26
CA LYS A 191 53.26 8.68 -72.94
C LYS A 191 54.75 9.02 -72.85
N ASP A 192 55.57 8.08 -72.38
CA ASP A 192 57.03 8.22 -72.26
C ASP A 192 57.76 8.00 -73.59
N THR A 193 57.08 7.45 -74.62
CA THR A 193 57.61 7.32 -76.00
C THR A 193 56.79 8.09 -77.06
N PRO A 194 56.69 9.43 -76.96
CA PRO A 194 55.85 10.23 -77.84
C PRO A 194 56.31 10.18 -79.31
N ARG A 195 55.51 9.56 -80.18
CA ARG A 195 55.70 9.62 -81.64
C ARG A 195 55.54 11.08 -82.09
N LYS A 196 56.61 11.65 -82.65
CA LYS A 196 56.72 13.07 -82.98
C LYS A 196 55.88 13.45 -84.20
N GLN A 197 54.59 13.69 -83.99
CA GLN A 197 53.72 14.27 -85.00
C GLN A 197 53.91 15.79 -85.02
N VAL A 198 54.35 16.34 -86.16
CA VAL A 198 54.56 17.78 -86.34
C VAL A 198 53.19 18.43 -86.53
N VAL A 199 52.85 19.40 -85.68
CA VAL A 199 51.65 20.22 -85.80
C VAL A 199 52.09 21.64 -86.08
N ASP A 200 51.81 22.10 -87.30
CA ASP A 200 51.88 23.49 -87.73
C ASP A 200 50.47 23.87 -88.22
N MET A 201 49.60 24.25 -87.28
CA MET A 201 48.18 24.50 -87.52
C MET A 201 47.70 25.67 -86.66
N GLU A 202 46.86 26.52 -87.25
CA GLU A 202 46.53 27.84 -86.73
C GLU A 202 45.53 27.80 -85.55
N MET A 203 45.56 28.86 -84.73
CA MET A 203 44.84 28.97 -83.44
C MET A 203 43.33 28.70 -83.48
N ASP A 204 42.68 28.89 -84.64
CA ASP A 204 41.23 28.73 -84.79
C ASP A 204 40.78 27.25 -84.70
N GLU A 205 41.62 26.32 -85.15
CA GLU A 205 41.31 24.88 -85.06
C GLU A 205 41.42 24.38 -83.61
N LEU A 206 42.38 24.90 -82.84
CA LEU A 206 42.52 24.61 -81.41
C LEU A 206 41.25 25.02 -80.63
N PHE A 207 40.61 26.12 -81.03
CA PHE A 207 39.32 26.55 -80.48
C PHE A 207 38.17 25.60 -80.86
N ARG A 208 38.10 25.13 -82.10
CA ARG A 208 37.11 24.12 -82.52
C ARG A 208 37.24 22.82 -81.74
N VAL A 209 38.46 22.30 -81.57
CA VAL A 209 38.72 21.07 -80.79
C VAL A 209 38.32 21.25 -79.33
N ARG A 210 38.63 22.41 -78.72
CA ARG A 210 38.20 22.75 -77.35
C ARG A 210 36.67 22.81 -77.22
N PHE A 211 35.97 23.45 -78.15
CA PHE A 211 34.50 23.54 -78.12
C PHE A 211 33.83 22.17 -78.29
N LYS A 212 34.31 21.34 -79.23
CA LYS A 212 33.78 19.99 -79.43
C LYS A 212 33.94 19.13 -78.17
N SER A 213 35.13 19.15 -77.57
CA SER A 213 35.39 18.43 -76.31
C SER A 213 34.51 18.91 -75.15
N PHE A 214 34.19 20.20 -75.08
CA PHE A 214 33.27 20.74 -74.07
C PHE A 214 31.82 20.25 -74.26
N ILE A 215 31.34 20.15 -75.51
CA ILE A 215 30.01 19.60 -75.83
C ILE A 215 29.94 18.12 -75.47
N GLU A 216 30.93 17.32 -75.89
CA GLU A 216 31.02 15.89 -75.57
C GLU A 216 31.04 15.62 -74.06
N GLN A 217 31.73 16.48 -73.26
CA GLN A 217 31.69 16.42 -71.80
C GLN A 217 30.32 16.81 -71.20
N TYR A 218 29.58 17.71 -71.84
CA TYR A 218 28.24 18.12 -71.42
C TYR A 218 27.24 16.97 -71.60
N GLU A 219 27.26 16.33 -72.78
CA GLU A 219 26.43 15.17 -73.14
C GLU A 219 26.72 13.95 -72.24
N LEU A 220 28.00 13.63 -72.01
CA LEU A 220 28.42 12.55 -71.10
C LEU A 220 27.88 12.74 -69.67
N ARG A 221 27.86 14.00 -69.18
CA ARG A 221 27.30 14.33 -67.86
C ARG A 221 25.77 14.21 -67.83
N GLU A 222 25.09 14.60 -68.90
CA GLU A 222 23.63 14.48 -69.01
C GLU A 222 23.19 13.01 -69.05
N LEU A 223 23.89 12.18 -69.83
CA LEU A 223 23.71 10.72 -69.85
C LEU A 223 23.94 10.08 -68.47
N HIS A 224 24.99 10.52 -67.75
CA HIS A 224 25.24 10.09 -66.37
C HIS A 224 24.10 10.51 -65.42
N PHE A 225 23.55 11.72 -65.58
CA PHE A 225 22.44 12.22 -64.76
C PHE A 225 21.16 11.39 -64.97
N HIS A 226 20.83 11.03 -66.22
CA HIS A 226 19.72 10.12 -66.52
C HIS A 226 19.92 8.72 -65.91
N SER A 227 21.14 8.17 -65.95
CA SER A 227 21.47 6.90 -65.32
C SER A 227 21.29 6.94 -63.79
N LEU A 228 21.72 8.04 -63.16
CA LEU A 228 21.57 8.27 -61.72
C LEU A 228 20.09 8.40 -61.31
N MET A 229 19.29 9.17 -62.08
CA MET A 229 17.85 9.32 -61.86
C MET A 229 17.11 7.98 -61.92
N ARG A 230 17.36 7.17 -62.97
CA ARG A 230 16.76 5.83 -63.12
C ARG A 230 17.14 4.88 -61.98
N THR A 231 18.36 5.02 -61.45
CA THR A 231 18.81 4.25 -60.28
C THR A 231 18.05 4.66 -59.01
N LYS A 232 17.83 5.96 -58.80
CA LYS A 232 17.06 6.49 -57.65
C LYS A 232 15.58 6.15 -57.72
N GLU A 233 14.99 6.12 -58.91
CA GLU A 233 13.60 5.74 -59.13
C GLU A 233 13.34 4.27 -58.74
N LEU A 234 14.26 3.36 -59.09
CA LEU A 234 14.21 1.95 -58.66
C LEU A 234 14.40 1.79 -57.14
N GLU A 235 15.27 2.59 -56.52
CA GLU A 235 15.47 2.60 -55.07
C GLU A 235 14.19 3.02 -54.31
N VAL A 236 13.48 4.04 -54.82
CA VAL A 236 12.16 4.45 -54.30
C VAL A 236 11.11 3.34 -54.45
N GLN A 237 11.00 2.73 -55.63
CA GLN A 237 10.05 1.62 -55.86
C GLN A 237 10.30 0.41 -54.94
N TYR A 238 11.56 0.07 -54.70
CA TYR A 238 11.94 -0.98 -53.74
C TYR A 238 11.51 -0.63 -52.31
N HIS A 239 11.78 0.60 -51.85
CA HIS A 239 11.38 1.04 -50.53
C HIS A 239 9.86 1.09 -50.34
N GLN A 240 9.11 1.52 -51.35
CA GLN A 240 7.65 1.53 -51.33
C GLN A 240 7.07 0.11 -51.26
N SER A 241 7.58 -0.81 -52.08
CA SER A 241 7.18 -2.23 -52.05
C SER A 241 7.48 -2.91 -50.70
N ARG A 242 8.61 -2.56 -50.07
CA ARG A 242 8.96 -3.04 -48.72
C ARG A 242 8.02 -2.48 -47.66
N TYR A 243 7.67 -1.19 -47.73
CA TYR A 243 6.72 -0.57 -46.81
C TYR A 243 5.34 -1.22 -46.86
N GLU A 244 4.81 -1.47 -48.06
CA GLU A 244 3.51 -2.16 -48.23
C GLU A 244 3.51 -3.58 -47.66
N ARG A 245 4.63 -4.31 -47.77
CA ARG A 245 4.78 -5.64 -47.17
C ARG A 245 4.69 -5.59 -45.65
N GLU A 246 5.41 -4.67 -44.99
CA GLU A 246 5.33 -4.55 -43.53
C GLU A 246 3.97 -4.02 -43.06
N ARG A 247 3.32 -3.15 -43.84
CA ARG A 247 1.94 -2.70 -43.55
C ARG A 247 0.97 -3.87 -43.51
N LYS A 248 1.04 -4.78 -44.50
CA LYS A 248 0.24 -6.03 -44.55
C LYS A 248 0.58 -7.00 -43.42
N ASN A 249 1.85 -7.11 -43.02
CA ASN A 249 2.25 -7.90 -41.85
C ASN A 249 1.58 -7.37 -40.57
N ALA A 250 1.67 -6.06 -40.32
CA ALA A 250 1.08 -5.41 -39.14
C ALA A 250 -0.46 -5.48 -39.13
N GLU A 251 -1.11 -5.34 -40.29
CA GLU A 251 -2.56 -5.56 -40.43
C GLU A 251 -2.96 -7.01 -40.06
N ALA A 252 -2.19 -8.01 -40.49
CA ALA A 252 -2.42 -9.42 -40.21
C ALA A 252 -2.06 -9.85 -38.76
N GLU A 253 -1.22 -9.10 -38.07
CA GLU A 253 -0.97 -9.27 -36.64
C GLU A 253 -2.06 -8.59 -35.80
N SER A 254 -2.49 -7.39 -36.20
CA SER A 254 -3.60 -6.64 -35.59
C SER A 254 -4.93 -7.42 -35.58
N THR A 255 -5.23 -8.20 -36.62
CA THR A 255 -6.44 -9.04 -36.66
C THR A 255 -6.33 -10.25 -35.72
N LYS A 256 -5.16 -10.90 -35.64
CA LYS A 256 -4.90 -11.99 -34.67
C LYS A 256 -5.02 -11.50 -33.23
N ALA A 257 -4.43 -10.34 -32.92
CA ALA A 257 -4.52 -9.72 -31.60
C ALA A 257 -5.97 -9.43 -31.20
N ARG A 258 -6.79 -8.87 -32.12
CA ARG A 258 -8.23 -8.64 -31.90
C ARG A 258 -9.01 -9.95 -31.66
N HIS A 259 -8.69 -11.03 -32.38
CA HIS A 259 -9.36 -12.32 -32.17
C HIS A 259 -9.02 -12.94 -30.81
N LEU A 260 -7.76 -12.90 -30.39
CA LEU A 260 -7.33 -13.33 -29.05
C LEU A 260 -7.97 -12.47 -27.95
N GLN A 261 -8.07 -11.15 -28.14
CA GLN A 261 -8.72 -10.25 -27.20
C GLN A 261 -10.22 -10.58 -27.03
N ALA A 262 -10.92 -10.90 -28.11
CA ALA A 262 -12.31 -11.35 -28.05
C ALA A 262 -12.46 -12.70 -27.33
N GLN A 263 -11.53 -13.64 -27.55
CA GLN A 263 -11.52 -14.93 -26.85
C GLN A 263 -11.28 -14.77 -25.34
N VAL A 264 -10.36 -13.89 -24.93
CA VAL A 264 -10.14 -13.57 -23.51
C VAL A 264 -11.39 -12.95 -22.88
N GLN A 265 -12.04 -12.00 -23.56
CA GLN A 265 -13.29 -11.40 -23.07
C GLN A 265 -14.44 -12.42 -22.91
N ALA A 266 -14.50 -13.44 -23.78
CA ALA A 266 -15.45 -14.53 -23.62
C ALA A 266 -15.15 -15.37 -22.36
N PHE A 267 -13.87 -15.70 -22.11
CA PHE A 267 -13.50 -16.43 -20.90
C PHE A 267 -13.71 -15.63 -19.61
N THR A 268 -13.41 -14.33 -19.58
CA THR A 268 -13.68 -13.48 -18.41
C THR A 268 -15.17 -13.48 -18.07
N LYS A 269 -16.06 -13.31 -19.05
CA LYS A 269 -17.51 -13.40 -18.80
C LYS A 269 -17.95 -14.73 -18.20
N THR A 270 -17.39 -15.85 -18.66
CA THR A 270 -17.69 -17.16 -18.06
C THR A 270 -17.07 -17.36 -16.68
N GLU A 271 -16.01 -16.63 -16.34
CA GLU A 271 -15.43 -16.61 -14.99
C GLU A 271 -16.32 -15.79 -14.04
N ASP A 272 -16.75 -14.60 -14.48
CA ASP A 272 -17.66 -13.73 -13.72
C ASP A 272 -18.98 -14.43 -13.40
N GLU A 273 -19.58 -15.13 -14.39
CA GLU A 273 -20.84 -15.86 -14.21
C GLU A 273 -20.70 -17.08 -13.28
N LEU A 274 -19.54 -17.76 -13.29
CA LEU A 274 -19.24 -18.83 -12.32
C LEU A 274 -18.96 -18.30 -10.90
N ARG A 275 -18.38 -17.11 -10.76
CA ARG A 275 -18.21 -16.43 -9.46
C ARG A 275 -19.56 -16.07 -8.86
N ASN A 276 -20.43 -15.43 -9.65
CA ASN A 276 -21.79 -15.10 -9.22
C ASN A 276 -22.58 -16.33 -8.77
N GLN A 277 -22.41 -17.49 -9.43
CA GLN A 277 -23.00 -18.74 -8.98
C GLN A 277 -22.42 -19.24 -7.65
N LEU A 278 -21.09 -19.13 -7.46
CA LEU A 278 -20.42 -19.50 -6.21
C LEU A 278 -20.89 -18.64 -5.03
N ASP A 279 -21.00 -17.32 -5.23
CA ASP A 279 -21.44 -16.38 -4.19
C ASP A 279 -22.88 -16.69 -3.73
N VAL A 280 -23.78 -17.03 -4.67
CA VAL A 280 -25.14 -17.51 -4.36
C VAL A 280 -25.15 -18.83 -3.57
N TYR A 281 -24.15 -19.71 -3.74
CA TYR A 281 -24.01 -20.89 -2.89
C TYR A 281 -23.42 -20.56 -1.51
N VAL A 282 -22.50 -19.60 -1.43
CA VAL A 282 -21.91 -19.13 -0.16
C VAL A 282 -22.98 -18.49 0.73
N ASP A 283 -23.83 -17.63 0.18
CA ASP A 283 -24.91 -16.98 0.95
C ASP A 283 -26.00 -17.97 1.38
N LYS A 284 -26.29 -18.99 0.57
CA LYS A 284 -27.13 -20.12 1.01
C LYS A 284 -26.48 -20.93 2.13
N PHE A 285 -25.16 -21.08 2.13
CA PHE A 285 -24.44 -21.79 3.19
C PHE A 285 -24.48 -20.99 4.51
N LYS A 286 -24.27 -19.67 4.45
CA LYS A 286 -24.49 -18.77 5.60
C LYS A 286 -25.90 -18.89 6.14
N GLN A 287 -26.93 -18.91 5.28
CA GLN A 287 -28.32 -19.04 5.73
C GLN A 287 -28.60 -20.37 6.45
N VAL A 288 -27.87 -21.44 6.13
CA VAL A 288 -27.90 -22.71 6.88
C VAL A 288 -27.10 -22.61 8.19
N GLU A 289 -25.95 -21.94 8.19
CA GLU A 289 -25.14 -21.67 9.39
C GLU A 289 -25.90 -20.79 10.40
N ASP A 290 -26.56 -19.72 9.95
CA ASP A 290 -27.38 -18.82 10.75
C ASP A 290 -28.60 -19.55 11.33
N THR A 291 -29.29 -20.39 10.55
CA THR A 291 -30.43 -21.16 11.07
C THR A 291 -30.00 -22.26 12.05
N LEU A 292 -28.83 -22.87 11.85
CA LEU A 292 -28.24 -23.81 12.81
C LEU A 292 -27.82 -23.10 14.11
N ASN A 293 -27.21 -21.91 14.03
CA ASN A 293 -26.82 -21.10 15.19
C ASN A 293 -28.05 -20.65 15.99
N ASN A 294 -29.09 -20.12 15.33
CA ASN A 294 -30.35 -19.77 15.99
C ASN A 294 -31.03 -21.00 16.66
N SER A 295 -30.94 -22.18 16.03
CA SER A 295 -31.43 -23.42 16.66
C SER A 295 -30.59 -23.82 17.88
N ASN A 296 -29.27 -23.60 17.85
CA ASN A 296 -28.36 -23.93 18.94
C ASN A 296 -28.57 -22.98 20.15
N ASP A 297 -28.79 -21.69 19.92
CA ASP A 297 -29.17 -20.72 20.95
C ASP A 297 -30.53 -21.05 21.58
N LEU A 298 -31.48 -21.57 20.78
CA LEU A 298 -32.76 -22.08 21.29
C LEU A 298 -32.58 -23.35 22.16
N PHE A 299 -31.66 -24.25 21.81
CA PHE A 299 -31.31 -25.37 22.68
C PHE A 299 -30.62 -24.91 23.98
N LEU A 300 -29.80 -23.86 23.94
CA LEU A 300 -29.17 -23.27 25.12
C LEU A 300 -30.20 -22.58 26.04
N SER A 301 -31.22 -21.91 25.50
CA SER A 301 -32.29 -21.32 26.32
C SER A 301 -33.18 -22.41 26.95
N PHE A 302 -33.61 -23.42 26.18
CA PHE A 302 -34.34 -24.57 26.72
C PHE A 302 -33.56 -25.30 27.82
N ARG A 303 -32.25 -25.55 27.63
CA ARG A 303 -31.40 -26.17 28.65
C ARG A 303 -31.35 -25.34 29.94
N LYS A 304 -31.23 -24.02 29.82
CA LYS A 304 -31.24 -23.10 30.97
C LYS A 304 -32.58 -23.10 31.70
N GLU A 305 -33.71 -23.11 30.97
CA GLU A 305 -35.04 -23.22 31.58
C GLU A 305 -35.25 -24.57 32.27
N MET A 306 -34.78 -25.68 31.69
CA MET A 306 -34.79 -26.99 32.35
C MET A 306 -33.95 -27.02 33.63
N GLU A 307 -32.76 -26.42 33.62
CA GLU A 307 -31.94 -26.29 34.82
C GLU A 307 -32.62 -25.43 35.90
N ASP A 308 -33.24 -24.31 35.55
CA ASP A 308 -33.90 -23.43 36.51
C ASP A 308 -35.23 -24.03 37.01
N MET A 309 -35.93 -24.83 36.20
CA MET A 309 -37.03 -25.69 36.64
C MET A 309 -36.56 -26.80 37.59
N SER A 310 -35.42 -27.45 37.33
CA SER A 310 -34.83 -28.44 38.23
C SER A 310 -34.43 -27.82 39.59
N LYS A 311 -33.79 -26.64 39.56
CA LYS A 311 -33.48 -25.84 40.77
C LYS A 311 -34.75 -25.46 41.53
N LYS A 312 -35.86 -25.15 40.84
CA LYS A 312 -37.16 -24.87 41.44
C LYS A 312 -37.80 -26.12 42.06
N GLY A 313 -37.70 -27.28 41.39
CA GLY A 313 -38.11 -28.58 41.92
C GLY A 313 -37.44 -28.90 43.25
N LYS A 314 -36.09 -28.88 43.28
CA LYS A 314 -35.30 -29.15 44.50
C LYS A 314 -35.57 -28.16 45.65
N ARG A 315 -35.99 -26.92 45.35
CA ARG A 315 -36.46 -25.97 46.39
C ARG A 315 -37.81 -26.37 46.97
N LEU A 316 -38.80 -26.64 46.11
CA LEU A 316 -40.14 -27.05 46.54
C LEU A 316 -40.11 -28.38 47.31
N GLU A 317 -39.24 -29.30 46.90
CA GLU A 317 -38.98 -30.57 47.58
C GLU A 317 -38.43 -30.35 49.00
N LYS A 318 -37.42 -29.49 49.15
CA LYS A 318 -36.85 -29.13 50.46
C LYS A 318 -37.82 -28.36 51.36
N GLU A 319 -38.69 -27.52 50.79
CA GLU A 319 -39.79 -26.87 51.51
C GLU A 319 -40.85 -27.89 51.97
N ASN A 320 -41.18 -28.87 51.13
CA ASN A 320 -42.13 -29.94 51.44
C ASN A 320 -41.58 -30.89 52.53
N GLU A 321 -40.28 -31.22 52.50
CA GLU A 321 -39.64 -31.91 53.62
C GLU A 321 -39.68 -31.08 54.93
N ALA A 322 -39.44 -29.77 54.86
CA ALA A 322 -39.48 -28.90 56.04
C ALA A 322 -40.90 -28.86 56.65
N LEU A 323 -41.93 -28.79 55.81
CA LEU A 323 -43.33 -28.90 56.23
C LEU A 323 -43.65 -30.29 56.80
N LYS A 324 -43.08 -31.37 56.25
CA LYS A 324 -43.21 -32.72 56.79
C LYS A 324 -42.56 -32.83 58.18
N ARG A 325 -41.30 -32.38 58.35
CA ARG A 325 -40.61 -32.33 59.65
C ARG A 325 -41.40 -31.47 60.67
N GLN A 326 -42.03 -30.37 60.24
CA GLN A 326 -42.89 -29.54 61.10
C GLN A 326 -44.21 -30.24 61.49
N LYS A 327 -44.84 -30.98 60.57
CA LYS A 327 -46.02 -31.81 60.84
C LYS A 327 -45.68 -32.93 61.85
N ASP A 328 -44.56 -33.61 61.65
CA ASP A 328 -44.19 -34.75 62.49
C ASP A 328 -43.77 -34.26 63.90
N ALA A 329 -43.07 -33.12 64.00
CA ALA A 329 -42.80 -32.45 65.28
C ALA A 329 -44.06 -31.94 65.99
N THR A 330 -45.09 -31.48 65.26
CA THR A 330 -46.37 -31.08 65.87
C THR A 330 -47.21 -32.28 66.30
N ALA A 331 -47.15 -33.41 65.58
CA ALA A 331 -47.75 -34.66 66.01
C ALA A 331 -47.11 -35.20 67.31
N ALA A 332 -45.77 -35.21 67.42
CA ALA A 332 -45.06 -35.61 68.63
C ALA A 332 -45.43 -34.74 69.84
N ASN A 333 -45.57 -33.42 69.66
CA ASN A 333 -46.04 -32.54 70.74
C ASN A 333 -47.50 -32.82 71.17
N ILE A 334 -48.38 -33.22 70.24
CA ILE A 334 -49.76 -33.62 70.57
C ILE A 334 -49.80 -34.92 71.37
N ILE A 335 -48.96 -35.89 71.00
CA ILE A 335 -48.78 -37.17 71.71
C ILE A 335 -48.31 -36.92 73.15
N ARG A 336 -47.24 -36.13 73.34
CA ARG A 336 -46.73 -35.79 74.69
C ARG A 336 -47.77 -35.02 75.53
N MET A 337 -48.56 -34.13 74.94
CA MET A 337 -49.68 -33.47 75.64
C MET A 337 -50.79 -34.44 76.05
N ALA A 338 -50.99 -35.54 75.32
CA ALA A 338 -51.95 -36.59 75.69
C ALA A 338 -51.42 -37.44 76.87
N GLU A 339 -50.14 -37.82 76.87
CA GLU A 339 -49.46 -38.48 77.99
C GLU A 339 -49.47 -37.63 79.26
N GLU A 340 -49.08 -36.35 79.15
CA GLU A 340 -49.13 -35.40 80.27
C GLU A 340 -50.55 -35.36 80.87
N ARG A 341 -51.58 -35.30 80.02
CA ARG A 341 -53.00 -35.35 80.44
C ARG A 341 -53.39 -36.70 81.06
N GLN A 342 -52.86 -37.82 80.59
CA GLN A 342 -53.12 -39.15 81.14
C GLN A 342 -52.41 -39.35 82.50
N SER A 343 -51.21 -38.78 82.67
CA SER A 343 -50.50 -38.67 83.95
C SER A 343 -51.32 -37.84 84.95
N TRP A 344 -51.79 -36.65 84.55
CA TRP A 344 -52.69 -35.84 85.39
C TRP A 344 -53.98 -36.57 85.77
N LYS A 345 -54.55 -37.37 84.86
CA LYS A 345 -55.71 -38.21 85.17
C LYS A 345 -55.37 -39.31 86.21
N LYS A 346 -54.28 -40.06 86.03
CA LYS A 346 -53.81 -41.04 87.03
C LYS A 346 -53.56 -40.39 88.40
N GLN A 347 -53.06 -39.15 88.45
CA GLN A 347 -52.91 -38.38 89.68
C GLN A 347 -54.25 -37.95 90.30
N LEU A 348 -55.24 -37.58 89.48
CA LEU A 348 -56.60 -37.26 89.92
C LEU A 348 -57.29 -38.49 90.53
N ASP A 349 -57.30 -39.62 89.82
CA ASP A 349 -57.87 -40.90 90.29
C ASP A 349 -57.20 -41.35 91.62
N ALA A 350 -55.88 -41.10 91.77
CA ALA A 350 -55.14 -41.37 93.00
C ALA A 350 -55.41 -40.35 94.13
N ALA A 351 -55.92 -39.15 93.81
CA ALA A 351 -56.42 -38.19 94.79
C ALA A 351 -57.85 -38.53 95.22
N GLU A 352 -58.73 -38.92 94.29
CA GLU A 352 -60.09 -39.38 94.59
C GLU A 352 -60.07 -40.61 95.50
N LYS A 353 -59.22 -41.61 95.23
CA LYS A 353 -59.02 -42.77 96.13
C LYS A 353 -58.50 -42.38 97.53
N LYS A 354 -57.77 -41.27 97.67
CA LYS A 354 -57.39 -40.72 98.99
C LYS A 354 -58.56 -40.01 99.66
N VAL A 355 -59.43 -39.33 98.92
CA VAL A 355 -60.68 -38.74 99.42
C VAL A 355 -61.64 -39.83 99.87
N GLU A 356 -61.87 -40.90 99.10
CA GLU A 356 -62.65 -42.06 99.53
C GLU A 356 -62.09 -42.68 100.82
N LYS A 357 -60.76 -42.88 100.90
CA LYS A 357 -60.12 -43.43 102.11
C LYS A 357 -60.27 -42.50 103.32
N LEU A 358 -60.23 -41.18 103.13
CA LEU A 358 -60.52 -40.20 104.18
C LEU A 358 -62.00 -40.21 104.58
N MET A 359 -62.94 -40.32 103.63
CA MET A 359 -64.37 -40.44 103.93
C MET A 359 -64.70 -41.74 104.67
N SER A 360 -64.06 -42.85 104.30
CA SER A 360 -64.14 -44.15 105.00
C SER A 360 -63.62 -44.04 106.44
N ILE A 361 -62.48 -43.38 106.66
CA ILE A 361 -61.95 -43.09 108.00
C ILE A 361 -62.91 -42.20 108.81
N ILE A 362 -63.50 -41.17 108.19
CA ILE A 362 -64.51 -40.30 108.83
C ILE A 362 -65.75 -41.12 109.23
N GLN A 363 -66.24 -42.03 108.37
CA GLN A 363 -67.34 -42.94 108.71
C GLN A 363 -66.97 -43.92 109.84
N GLN A 364 -65.77 -44.50 109.83
CA GLN A 364 -65.30 -45.36 110.92
C GLN A 364 -65.22 -44.60 112.25
N MET A 365 -64.67 -43.37 112.25
CA MET A 365 -64.64 -42.52 113.46
C MET A 365 -66.04 -42.12 113.94
N GLN A 366 -67.02 -41.97 113.04
CA GLN A 366 -68.42 -41.71 113.41
C GLN A 366 -69.17 -42.96 113.90
N HIS A 367 -68.68 -44.18 113.66
CA HIS A 367 -69.37 -45.41 114.05
C HIS A 367 -68.89 -46.04 115.37
N GLN A 368 -67.68 -45.73 115.87
CA GLN A 368 -67.20 -46.25 117.16
C GLN A 368 -67.60 -45.37 118.37
N GLY A 369 -68.77 -44.72 118.27
CA GLY A 369 -69.27 -43.74 119.23
C GLY A 369 -70.53 -44.10 120.04
N ARG A 370 -71.28 -45.18 119.70
CA ARG A 370 -72.31 -45.85 120.55
C ARG A 370 -73.13 -46.93 119.79
N LYS A 371 -73.14 -48.16 120.34
CA LYS A 371 -74.24 -49.16 120.34
C LYS A 371 -74.91 -49.62 119.01
N GLY A 372 -74.81 -50.91 118.68
CA GLY A 372 -75.75 -51.61 117.78
C GLY A 372 -75.30 -53.05 117.41
N PRO A 373 -76.11 -54.11 117.64
CA PRO A 373 -75.83 -55.50 117.22
C PRO A 373 -76.75 -55.98 116.07
N PRO A 374 -76.66 -57.23 115.55
CA PRO A 374 -75.50 -58.14 115.45
C PRO A 374 -75.28 -58.76 114.04
N GLY A 375 -74.02 -59.07 113.70
CA GLY A 375 -73.65 -60.15 112.76
C GLY A 375 -73.78 -59.89 111.25
N LEU A 376 -73.64 -61.00 110.50
CA LEU A 376 -73.64 -61.16 109.03
C LEU A 376 -72.32 -60.85 108.27
N ALA A 377 -72.04 -61.72 107.28
CA ALA A 377 -71.19 -61.56 106.09
C ALA A 377 -69.64 -61.51 106.19
N SER A 378 -69.02 -62.33 105.33
CA SER A 378 -67.68 -62.20 104.70
C SER A 378 -66.53 -61.60 105.53
N VAL A 379 -65.72 -62.49 106.14
CA VAL A 379 -64.36 -62.15 106.61
C VAL A 379 -63.35 -62.45 105.50
N LEU A 380 -62.75 -61.40 104.97
CA LEU A 380 -61.42 -61.41 104.35
C LEU A 380 -60.37 -61.31 105.47
N GLU A 381 -59.17 -61.88 105.31
CA GLU A 381 -57.87 -61.23 105.59
C GLU A 381 -56.68 -62.21 105.40
N ASN A 382 -55.90 -61.96 104.34
CA ASN A 382 -54.44 -62.11 104.15
C ASN A 382 -53.59 -63.19 104.88
N THR A 383 -52.81 -63.92 104.07
CA THR A 383 -51.32 -63.87 104.16
C THR A 383 -50.62 -64.21 102.82
N ILE A 384 -49.87 -63.23 102.29
CA ILE A 384 -48.52 -63.34 101.67
C ILE A 384 -48.38 -63.87 100.20
N ALA A 385 -47.49 -63.19 99.44
CA ALA A 385 -47.02 -63.44 98.05
C ALA A 385 -48.07 -63.15 96.95
N ASP A 386 -48.13 -61.97 96.32
CA ASP A 386 -47.11 -61.12 95.62
C ASP A 386 -46.56 -61.76 94.33
N ASP A 387 -46.68 -61.17 93.14
CA ASP A 387 -47.59 -60.09 92.69
C ASP A 387 -47.95 -60.30 91.19
N GLN A 388 -48.84 -59.45 90.65
CA GLN A 388 -49.66 -59.66 89.46
C GLN A 388 -48.93 -59.85 88.12
N GLY A 389 -49.57 -60.61 87.24
CA GLY A 389 -49.44 -60.47 85.79
C GLY A 389 -50.72 -60.90 85.08
N ALA A 390 -51.22 -60.08 84.16
CA ALA A 390 -52.11 -60.48 83.07
C ALA A 390 -52.17 -59.39 81.99
N ALA A 391 -52.18 -59.82 80.74
CA ALA A 391 -52.13 -59.02 79.51
C ALA A 391 -53.03 -57.77 79.44
N GLU A 392 -52.41 -56.66 79.05
CA GLU A 392 -52.72 -55.94 77.79
C GLU A 392 -51.41 -55.30 77.31
N GLY A 393 -51.29 -54.96 76.03
CA GLY A 393 -50.02 -54.47 75.47
C GLY A 393 -50.23 -53.43 74.38
N GLU A 394 -49.30 -52.49 74.30
CA GLU A 394 -49.06 -51.59 73.16
C GLU A 394 -47.64 -50.98 73.30
N ASP A 395 -47.25 -50.16 72.33
CA ASP A 395 -45.89 -49.67 72.10
C ASP A 395 -45.24 -48.88 73.25
N GLU A 396 -43.90 -48.91 73.34
CA GLU A 396 -43.11 -47.67 73.12
C GLU A 396 -41.61 -47.92 72.86
N SER A 397 -40.89 -46.83 72.63
CA SER A 397 -39.51 -46.73 72.11
C SER A 397 -38.37 -46.93 73.14
N ASP A 398 -37.12 -47.12 72.68
CA ASP A 398 -36.07 -46.08 72.87
C ASP A 398 -34.79 -46.23 71.98
N TYR A 399 -33.94 -45.19 71.98
CA TYR A 399 -32.64 -44.92 71.31
C TYR A 399 -31.76 -46.03 70.68
N SER A 400 -31.20 -45.73 69.48
CA SER A 400 -29.76 -45.39 69.28
C SER A 400 -29.36 -45.11 67.81
N GLU A 401 -28.49 -44.11 67.57
CA GLU A 401 -27.60 -43.85 66.38
C GLU A 401 -28.21 -43.91 64.95
N GLU A 402 -28.25 -42.82 64.16
CA GLU A 402 -27.14 -42.19 63.40
C GLU A 402 -26.55 -43.04 62.26
N GLY A 403 -26.73 -42.58 61.01
CA GLY A 403 -26.19 -43.20 59.79
C GLY A 403 -26.91 -42.71 58.51
N GLU A 404 -26.32 -41.74 57.81
CA GLU A 404 -26.85 -41.15 56.55
C GLU A 404 -26.13 -41.69 55.30
N GLY A 405 -26.85 -41.70 54.16
CA GLY A 405 -26.28 -41.81 52.80
C GLY A 405 -25.93 -43.21 52.29
N GLU A 406 -25.85 -43.44 50.97
CA GLU A 406 -26.26 -42.61 49.84
C GLU A 406 -26.52 -43.50 48.60
N ASP A 407 -27.07 -42.93 47.53
CA ASP A 407 -27.63 -43.63 46.36
C ASP A 407 -26.65 -44.51 45.56
N ASN A 408 -27.19 -45.45 44.77
CA ASN A 408 -27.09 -45.42 43.30
C ASN A 408 -28.01 -46.46 42.64
N GLU A 409 -28.77 -46.06 41.63
CA GLU A 409 -29.48 -46.95 40.70
C GLU A 409 -28.65 -47.10 39.41
N GLU A 410 -28.32 -48.33 39.00
CA GLU A 410 -27.93 -48.63 37.61
C GLU A 410 -29.11 -49.31 36.90
N LEU A 411 -29.51 -48.78 35.75
CA LEU A 411 -30.64 -49.24 34.94
C LEU A 411 -30.38 -48.99 33.44
N SER A 412 -31.12 -49.70 32.58
CA SER A 412 -31.07 -49.71 31.10
C SER A 412 -29.84 -50.38 30.46
N GLU A 413 -29.93 -51.06 29.30
CA GLU A 413 -31.02 -51.88 28.72
C GLU A 413 -30.39 -52.87 27.70
N PHE A 414 -31.16 -53.78 27.09
CA PHE A 414 -30.68 -54.87 26.24
C PHE A 414 -30.99 -54.67 24.74
N ASP A 415 -30.08 -55.14 23.87
CA ASP A 415 -30.22 -55.47 22.44
C ASP A 415 -30.68 -54.34 21.48
N ASP A 416 -30.63 -54.44 20.14
CA ASP A 416 -30.33 -55.57 19.24
C ASP A 416 -29.53 -55.12 17.97
N ASP A 417 -29.20 -56.08 17.09
CA ASP A 417 -28.14 -56.00 16.08
C ASP A 417 -28.61 -55.82 14.60
N THR A 418 -27.64 -55.45 13.74
CA THR A 418 -27.46 -55.67 12.28
C THR A 418 -28.60 -56.22 11.38
N GLU A 419 -28.86 -55.58 10.22
CA GLU A 419 -29.15 -56.27 8.93
C GLU A 419 -28.73 -55.42 7.69
N GLU A 420 -29.01 -55.86 6.43
CA GLU A 420 -28.24 -55.48 5.22
C GLU A 420 -29.07 -55.38 3.89
N GLU A 421 -28.38 -55.21 2.75
CA GLU A 421 -28.77 -55.52 1.34
C GLU A 421 -29.79 -54.67 0.52
N THR A 422 -29.25 -54.03 -0.54
CA THR A 422 -29.76 -53.93 -1.94
C THR A 422 -30.78 -52.86 -2.46
N GLN A 423 -30.28 -52.03 -3.41
CA GLN A 423 -30.75 -51.58 -4.76
C GLN A 423 -32.25 -51.70 -5.22
N PRO A 424 -32.75 -50.97 -6.27
CA PRO A 424 -32.11 -50.02 -7.22
C PRO A 424 -32.87 -48.65 -7.34
N ALA A 425 -32.94 -48.02 -8.53
CA ALA A 425 -33.39 -46.63 -8.75
C ALA A 425 -34.54 -46.43 -9.76
N GLU A 426 -35.31 -45.31 -9.67
CA GLU A 426 -35.70 -44.45 -10.82
C GLU A 426 -36.53 -43.16 -10.47
N LYS A 427 -36.23 -42.06 -11.19
CA LYS A 427 -37.10 -40.94 -11.69
C LYS A 427 -37.90 -39.97 -10.77
N GLN A 428 -38.15 -38.79 -11.38
CA GLN A 428 -38.92 -37.59 -10.97
C GLN A 428 -40.46 -37.76 -11.19
N PRO A 429 -41.41 -36.97 -10.59
CA PRO A 429 -41.46 -35.49 -10.66
C PRO A 429 -42.11 -34.71 -9.47
N THR A 430 -42.57 -33.48 -9.74
CA THR A 430 -43.01 -32.34 -8.88
C THR A 430 -44.56 -32.23 -8.73
N PRO A 431 -45.17 -31.14 -8.19
CA PRO A 431 -44.97 -30.39 -6.92
C PRO A 431 -46.30 -30.10 -6.15
N VAL A 432 -46.25 -29.71 -4.86
CA VAL A 432 -47.39 -29.06 -4.14
C VAL A 432 -46.89 -27.96 -3.17
N THR A 433 -47.68 -26.90 -2.99
CA THR A 433 -47.45 -25.73 -2.12
C THR A 433 -48.26 -25.78 -0.81
N TYR A 434 -47.79 -25.11 0.25
CA TYR A 434 -48.64 -24.69 1.38
C TYR A 434 -48.13 -23.39 2.05
N GLY A 435 -49.06 -22.54 2.50
CA GLY A 435 -48.77 -21.28 3.20
C GLY A 435 -50.03 -20.39 3.36
N PRO A 436 -50.47 -20.04 4.60
CA PRO A 436 -51.62 -19.16 4.83
C PRO A 436 -51.26 -17.65 4.91
N GLU A 437 -52.28 -16.78 4.84
CA GLU A 437 -52.14 -15.31 4.76
C GLU A 437 -52.12 -14.56 6.12
N ARG A 438 -51.79 -13.27 6.08
CA ARG A 438 -51.82 -12.32 7.22
C ARG A 438 -53.23 -11.75 7.51
N PRO A 439 -53.55 -11.46 8.79
CA PRO A 439 -54.47 -10.39 9.19
C PRO A 439 -53.72 -9.07 9.56
N PRO A 440 -54.38 -7.89 9.53
CA PRO A 440 -53.78 -6.58 9.86
C PRO A 440 -54.42 -5.91 11.14
N PRO A 441 -54.49 -4.57 11.38
CA PRO A 441 -53.66 -3.96 12.44
C PRO A 441 -54.37 -3.00 13.45
N SER A 442 -53.59 -2.49 14.43
CA SER A 442 -53.89 -1.37 15.38
C SER A 442 -54.82 -1.71 16.57
N SER A 443 -54.95 -0.91 17.66
CA SER A 443 -54.44 0.46 17.97
C SER A 443 -54.39 0.75 19.50
N GLN A 444 -53.68 1.81 19.94
CA GLN A 444 -53.82 2.57 21.23
C GLN A 444 -53.38 1.83 22.53
N GLN A 445 -53.00 2.44 23.68
CA GLN A 445 -52.80 3.85 24.13
C GLN A 445 -51.80 3.90 25.33
N GLN A 446 -50.78 4.79 25.38
CA GLN A 446 -50.63 6.05 26.16
C GLN A 446 -50.20 5.98 27.66
N GLU A 447 -49.51 7.05 28.11
CA GLU A 447 -49.01 7.40 29.46
C GLU A 447 -47.85 6.52 30.01
N THR A 448 -46.81 7.05 30.67
CA THR A 448 -46.68 8.25 31.51
C THR A 448 -45.37 9.04 31.27
N ASP A 449 -45.30 10.28 31.76
CA ASP A 449 -44.16 11.19 31.61
C ASP A 449 -43.66 11.73 32.98
N ALA A 450 -42.37 12.07 33.04
CA ALA A 450 -41.64 12.86 34.05
C ALA A 450 -41.92 12.71 35.58
N TYR A 451 -40.91 12.24 36.35
CA TYR A 451 -40.52 12.92 37.61
C TYR A 451 -39.04 12.72 38.03
N VAL A 452 -38.55 13.64 38.87
CA VAL A 452 -37.22 13.71 39.54
C VAL A 452 -35.97 13.83 38.65
N LEU A 453 -35.55 15.08 38.44
CA LEU A 453 -34.17 15.46 38.13
C LEU A 453 -33.44 15.74 39.47
N GLY A 454 -32.35 15.02 39.79
CA GLY A 454 -31.73 15.11 41.13
C GLY A 454 -30.26 14.66 41.26
N ARG A 455 -29.39 15.64 41.56
CA ARG A 455 -28.08 15.62 42.28
C ARG A 455 -27.58 14.29 42.91
N VAL A 456 -26.26 13.99 42.96
CA VAL A 456 -25.07 14.67 42.38
C VAL A 456 -23.83 13.75 42.37
N GLU A 457 -22.75 14.21 41.74
CA GLU A 457 -21.38 13.67 41.66
C GLU A 457 -20.79 13.08 42.97
N GLN A 458 -19.91 12.07 42.86
CA GLN A 458 -18.52 12.17 43.34
C GLN A 458 -17.62 10.97 42.96
N ILE A 459 -16.29 11.21 43.02
CA ILE A 459 -15.17 10.24 42.86
C ILE A 459 -14.96 9.79 41.39
N GLN A 460 -13.75 9.75 40.80
CA GLN A 460 -12.38 9.73 41.37
C GLN A 460 -11.40 10.72 40.70
N LYS A 461 -10.25 10.99 41.33
CA LYS A 461 -9.25 12.01 40.91
C LYS A 461 -7.94 11.39 40.37
N VAL A 462 -7.20 12.18 39.59
CA VAL A 462 -5.78 11.95 39.24
C VAL A 462 -4.90 12.99 39.98
N PRO A 463 -3.65 12.69 40.42
CA PRO A 463 -2.99 13.47 41.50
C PRO A 463 -2.35 14.81 41.10
N GLU A 464 -2.41 15.79 42.01
CA GLU A 464 -1.83 17.15 41.90
C GLU A 464 -0.30 17.23 41.77
N ALA A 465 0.43 16.11 41.86
CA ALA A 465 1.89 16.09 41.81
C ALA A 465 2.47 16.59 40.47
N LEU A 466 1.75 16.39 39.35
CA LEU A 466 2.27 16.69 38.01
C LEU A 466 2.21 18.18 37.61
N GLN A 467 1.40 18.99 38.30
CA GLN A 467 1.22 20.41 37.95
C GLN A 467 2.30 21.33 38.55
N ARG A 468 2.98 20.92 39.64
CA ARG A 468 3.95 21.77 40.34
C ARG A 468 5.33 21.85 39.68
N THR A 469 5.70 20.89 38.83
CA THR A 469 7.00 20.88 38.11
C THR A 469 7.00 21.74 36.85
N LEU A 470 5.85 21.96 36.21
CA LEU A 470 5.73 22.79 35.00
C LEU A 470 5.77 24.31 35.27
N ALA A 471 5.68 24.73 36.53
CA ALA A 471 5.61 26.15 36.91
C ALA A 471 6.98 26.88 36.94
N LEU A 472 8.10 26.16 36.81
CA LEU A 472 9.44 26.68 37.15
C LEU A 472 10.41 26.93 35.97
N MET A 473 9.96 26.84 34.71
CA MET A 473 10.80 27.19 33.55
C MET A 473 10.22 28.35 32.72
N LYS A 474 10.72 29.56 32.98
CA LYS A 474 10.58 30.75 32.13
C LYS A 474 11.95 31.40 31.89
N PRO A 475 12.38 31.56 30.63
CA PRO A 475 13.35 32.59 30.23
C PRO A 475 12.66 33.94 30.02
N TYR A 476 13.37 35.04 30.30
CA TYR A 476 12.91 36.43 30.15
C TYR A 476 13.20 36.99 28.75
N MET A 477 12.31 37.81 28.20
CA MET A 477 12.63 38.89 27.24
C MET A 477 11.62 40.05 27.41
N PRO A 478 12.06 41.31 27.62
CA PRO A 478 11.16 42.46 27.84
C PRO A 478 10.82 43.22 26.55
N TYR A 479 9.61 43.79 26.45
CA TYR A 479 9.21 44.59 25.26
C TYR A 479 8.34 45.84 25.54
N ASP A 480 8.16 46.26 26.80
CA ASP A 480 7.25 47.36 27.16
C ASP A 480 7.90 48.77 27.27
N LEU A 481 9.20 48.91 26.98
CA LEU A 481 9.90 50.20 27.11
C LEU A 481 9.95 51.05 25.83
N MET A 482 9.34 50.62 24.72
CA MET A 482 9.45 51.31 23.42
C MET A 482 8.12 51.87 22.86
N LYS A 483 7.10 52.00 23.72
CA LYS A 483 5.78 52.58 23.36
C LYS A 483 5.40 53.87 24.10
N LYS A 484 6.33 54.45 24.88
CA LYS A 484 6.08 55.64 25.72
C LYS A 484 7.09 56.80 25.53
N GLN A 485 7.69 56.90 24.35
CA GLN A 485 8.55 58.02 23.93
C GLN A 485 8.25 58.52 22.49
N LEU A 486 7.06 58.22 21.96
CA LEU A 486 6.67 58.54 20.58
C LEU A 486 5.27 59.17 20.45
N SER A 487 4.74 59.71 21.56
CA SER A 487 3.45 60.42 21.62
C SER A 487 3.56 61.90 22.00
N GLU A 488 4.76 62.40 22.35
CA GLU A 488 4.97 63.75 22.88
C GLU A 488 6.18 64.44 22.21
N SER A 489 6.09 64.66 20.90
CA SER A 489 6.97 65.58 20.16
C SER A 489 6.22 66.20 18.97
N GLY A 490 5.20 66.99 19.27
CA GLY A 490 4.40 67.70 18.28
C GLY A 490 4.98 69.07 17.88
N HIS A 491 4.68 69.47 16.65
CA HIS A 491 4.69 70.85 16.13
C HIS A 491 6.02 71.63 16.08
N GLN A 492 6.72 71.47 14.95
CA GLN A 492 7.21 72.54 14.05
C GLN A 492 7.63 71.84 12.73
N GLU A 493 7.36 72.33 11.51
CA GLU A 493 6.87 73.66 11.10
C GLU A 493 5.68 73.59 10.10
N GLU A 494 4.96 74.72 9.99
CA GLU A 494 4.18 75.16 8.82
C GLU A 494 5.13 75.55 7.66
N ALA A 495 4.75 75.77 6.39
CA ALA A 495 3.61 75.37 5.55
C ALA A 495 3.95 75.78 4.09
N SER A 496 3.23 75.30 3.07
CA SER A 496 3.11 76.06 1.80
C SER A 496 1.97 75.60 0.86
N LEU A 497 1.09 76.56 0.55
CA LEU A 497 0.33 76.76 -0.69
C LEU A 497 -0.32 75.57 -1.46
N THR A 498 -1.56 75.28 -1.06
CA THR A 498 -2.80 75.59 -1.82
C THR A 498 -2.89 75.54 -3.37
N GLN A 499 -4.06 75.04 -3.81
CA GLN A 499 -4.92 75.52 -4.93
C GLN A 499 -4.83 74.94 -6.37
N LYS A 500 -6.01 74.47 -6.82
CA LYS A 500 -6.66 74.58 -8.17
C LYS A 500 -6.00 73.93 -9.39
N GLY A 501 -6.84 73.31 -10.23
CA GLY A 501 -6.55 73.11 -11.66
C GLY A 501 -7.40 72.05 -12.38
N SER A 502 -8.54 72.42 -12.96
CA SER A 502 -9.22 71.58 -13.98
C SER A 502 -8.78 72.00 -15.38
N GLY A 503 -8.45 71.07 -16.29
CA GLY A 503 -8.11 71.45 -17.67
C GLY A 503 -7.91 70.29 -18.66
N LYS A 504 -8.71 70.26 -19.73
CA LYS A 504 -8.53 69.35 -20.88
C LYS A 504 -7.52 69.94 -21.88
N ARG A 505 -6.58 69.15 -22.41
CA ARG A 505 -6.40 68.86 -23.88
C ARG A 505 -5.08 68.16 -24.28
N ARG A 506 -5.19 66.86 -24.60
CA ARG A 506 -5.03 66.23 -25.94
C ARG A 506 -3.78 66.56 -26.82
N ARG A 507 -3.16 65.47 -27.33
CA ARG A 507 -2.11 65.31 -28.41
C ARG A 507 -0.69 65.04 -27.85
N ARG A 508 0.15 64.17 -28.42
CA ARG A 508 -0.01 63.20 -29.55
C ARG A 508 1.11 62.15 -29.54
N GLY A 509 0.79 60.91 -29.97
CA GLY A 509 1.67 60.14 -30.86
C GLY A 509 2.30 58.84 -30.32
N LYS A 510 1.90 57.72 -30.94
CA LYS A 510 2.61 56.42 -31.00
C LYS A 510 2.71 55.64 -29.65
N GLU A 511 2.63 54.31 -29.57
CA GLU A 511 2.51 53.23 -30.57
C GLU A 511 1.36 52.26 -30.21
N ALA A 512 0.84 51.50 -31.18
CA ALA A 512 -0.16 50.46 -30.96
C ALA A 512 -0.10 49.36 -32.03
N ALA A 513 0.81 48.38 -31.86
CA ALA A 513 0.80 47.08 -32.56
C ALA A 513 1.91 46.16 -31.98
N ALA A 514 1.60 45.31 -30.99
CA ALA A 514 2.57 44.37 -30.39
C ALA A 514 1.96 43.03 -29.91
N LEU A 515 0.82 42.63 -30.47
CA LEU A 515 0.30 41.26 -30.45
C LEU A 515 0.21 40.85 -31.94
N PRO A 516 1.15 40.04 -32.47
CA PRO A 516 1.52 38.74 -31.89
C PRO A 516 3.04 38.46 -31.88
N VAL A 517 3.62 38.16 -30.71
CA VAL A 517 5.02 37.68 -30.61
C VAL A 517 5.13 36.37 -29.81
N LEU A 518 4.37 36.21 -28.73
CA LEU A 518 4.49 35.04 -27.84
C LEU A 518 3.88 33.73 -28.39
N TYR A 519 3.02 33.81 -29.42
CA TYR A 519 2.38 32.63 -30.03
C TYR A 519 3.18 32.02 -31.20
N MET A 520 4.22 32.70 -31.70
CA MET A 520 5.05 32.20 -32.80
C MET A 520 6.29 31.41 -32.32
N TYR A 521 6.78 31.70 -31.12
CA TYR A 521 8.02 31.08 -30.59
C TYR A 521 7.87 29.67 -30.03
N LEU A 522 6.64 29.15 -29.91
CA LEU A 522 6.36 27.82 -29.37
C LEU A 522 6.04 26.74 -30.42
N HIS A 523 6.09 27.08 -31.73
CA HIS A 523 5.69 26.16 -32.80
C HIS A 523 6.74 25.89 -33.91
N HIS A 524 7.92 26.53 -33.85
CA HIS A 524 9.06 26.26 -34.75
C HIS A 524 10.32 25.81 -33.99
N GLY A 525 10.18 24.75 -33.18
CA GLY A 525 11.31 24.06 -32.54
C GLY A 525 11.75 22.76 -33.24
N LEU A 526 11.16 22.41 -34.39
CA LEU A 526 11.29 21.06 -35.00
C LEU A 526 11.47 21.05 -36.53
N THR A 527 12.06 22.09 -37.11
CA THR A 527 12.56 22.08 -38.51
C THR A 527 13.65 23.13 -38.72
N GLY A 528 14.79 22.74 -39.32
CA GLY A 528 15.80 23.68 -39.83
C GLY A 528 17.21 23.47 -39.28
N LEU A 529 18.04 22.68 -39.98
CA LEU A 529 19.47 22.54 -39.65
C LEU A 529 20.32 22.25 -40.92
N THR A 530 20.22 23.15 -41.90
CA THR A 530 21.03 23.17 -43.14
C THR A 530 21.23 24.62 -43.60
N THR A 531 22.43 24.95 -44.11
CA THR A 531 22.82 26.23 -44.76
C THR A 531 22.70 27.52 -43.92
N ASP A 532 23.62 28.48 -43.93
CA ASP A 532 24.97 28.56 -44.50
C ASP A 532 25.76 29.69 -43.79
N LEU A 533 27.09 29.56 -43.66
CA LEU A 533 28.03 30.67 -43.96
C LEU A 533 29.52 30.26 -43.96
N PRO A 534 30.27 30.53 -45.04
CA PRO A 534 31.72 30.55 -45.02
C PRO A 534 32.30 31.96 -45.28
N ARG A 535 33.21 32.46 -44.42
CA ARG A 535 34.31 33.42 -44.75
C ARG A 535 35.05 33.91 -43.49
N GLN A 536 36.25 33.39 -43.25
CA GLN A 536 37.46 34.17 -42.90
C GLN A 536 38.67 33.22 -42.77
N LEU A 537 39.88 33.76 -43.02
CA LEU A 537 41.21 33.12 -43.07
C LEU A 537 41.67 32.55 -44.43
N ALA A 538 41.79 33.45 -45.40
CA ALA A 538 42.72 33.30 -46.53
C ALA A 538 43.94 34.20 -46.29
N SER A 539 45.02 33.67 -45.67
CA SER A 539 46.35 34.32 -45.64
C SER A 539 47.42 33.37 -45.07
N LEU A 540 48.08 32.63 -45.95
CA LEU A 540 49.55 32.48 -46.05
C LEU A 540 49.85 31.30 -47.00
N GLN A 541 50.72 31.52 -47.98
CA GLN A 541 51.13 30.50 -48.97
C GLN A 541 52.45 29.80 -48.56
N PRO A 542 52.75 28.61 -49.13
CA PRO A 542 53.75 27.69 -48.59
C PRO A 542 55.11 27.76 -49.29
N GLN A 543 56.09 27.04 -48.73
CA GLN A 543 57.17 26.41 -49.49
C GLN A 543 57.28 24.90 -49.16
N SER A 544 58.01 24.20 -50.03
CA SER A 544 58.19 22.75 -50.15
C SER A 544 58.92 22.06 -48.98
N ALA A 545 58.89 20.73 -48.82
CA ALA A 545 57.98 19.65 -49.26
C ALA A 545 58.46 18.30 -48.67
N ALA A 546 57.57 17.31 -48.46
CA ALA A 546 57.91 15.87 -48.46
C ALA A 546 56.67 14.94 -48.51
N ALA A 547 56.75 13.91 -49.36
CA ALA A 547 56.10 12.59 -49.34
C ALA A 547 54.72 12.32 -48.66
N HIS A 548 53.72 12.01 -49.52
CA HIS A 548 52.93 10.74 -49.61
C HIS A 548 52.41 9.98 -48.34
N PRO A 549 51.31 9.21 -48.47
CA PRO A 549 50.11 9.40 -49.31
C PRO A 549 48.76 9.03 -48.61
N GLY A 550 47.63 9.18 -49.30
CA GLY A 550 46.53 8.21 -49.16
C GLY A 550 45.21 8.60 -48.49
N LEU A 551 44.80 9.88 -48.45
CA LEU A 551 43.42 10.24 -48.08
C LEU A 551 42.41 9.72 -49.13
N ARG A 552 41.55 8.77 -48.75
CA ARG A 552 40.37 8.34 -49.57
C ARG A 552 39.11 9.14 -49.20
N PRO A 553 38.18 9.37 -50.14
CA PRO A 553 36.87 9.97 -49.86
C PRO A 553 36.00 9.14 -48.90
N ILE A 554 35.04 9.80 -48.25
CA ILE A 554 34.22 9.24 -47.17
C ILE A 554 32.92 8.65 -47.70
N GLN A 555 32.72 7.34 -47.51
CA GLN A 555 31.38 6.73 -47.51
C GLN A 555 30.76 6.86 -46.11
N ILE A 556 29.50 7.32 -46.05
CA ILE A 556 28.73 7.42 -44.80
C ILE A 556 28.01 6.09 -44.54
N ASP A 557 28.65 5.26 -43.73
CA ASP A 557 28.13 3.99 -43.22
C ASP A 557 27.33 4.24 -41.93
N LYS A 558 26.06 3.80 -41.89
CA LYS A 558 25.17 4.02 -40.73
C LYS A 558 25.62 3.26 -39.48
N THR A 559 26.22 2.08 -39.63
CA THR A 559 26.82 1.32 -38.52
C THR A 559 27.98 2.09 -37.90
N ARG A 560 28.77 2.77 -38.73
CA ARG A 560 29.77 3.75 -38.29
C ARG A 560 29.17 5.05 -37.77
N LEU A 561 27.93 5.42 -38.13
CA LEU A 561 27.28 6.62 -37.62
C LEU A 561 26.80 6.43 -36.18
N ASP A 562 26.17 5.29 -35.88
CA ASP A 562 25.75 4.96 -34.50
C ASP A 562 26.98 4.71 -33.60
N GLN A 563 28.02 4.05 -34.12
CA GLN A 563 29.32 3.96 -33.44
C GLN A 563 30.00 5.32 -33.28
N ARG A 564 29.81 6.28 -34.21
CA ARG A 564 30.35 7.65 -34.08
C ARG A 564 29.55 8.53 -33.15
N LEU A 565 28.24 8.34 -33.02
CA LEU A 565 27.41 9.00 -32.01
C LEU A 565 27.84 8.51 -30.62
N SER A 566 27.85 7.19 -30.41
CA SER A 566 28.34 6.59 -29.16
C SER A 566 29.80 6.97 -28.84
N ALA A 567 30.68 7.02 -29.84
CA ALA A 567 32.06 7.49 -29.65
C ALA A 567 32.18 9.00 -29.43
N ALA A 568 31.30 9.84 -30.00
CA ALA A 568 31.28 11.28 -29.78
C ALA A 568 30.73 11.64 -28.39
N ASP A 569 29.71 10.92 -27.91
CA ASP A 569 29.20 11.06 -26.55
C ASP A 569 30.25 10.61 -25.53
N MET A 570 30.93 9.48 -25.79
CA MET A 570 32.07 9.02 -24.99
C MET A 570 33.25 9.99 -25.03
N ASP A 571 33.60 10.56 -26.19
CA ASP A 571 34.65 11.57 -26.30
C ASP A 571 34.25 12.87 -25.60
N PHE A 572 32.98 13.30 -25.67
CA PHE A 572 32.47 14.43 -24.89
C PHE A 572 32.60 14.19 -23.39
N LEU A 573 32.13 13.05 -22.87
CA LEU A 573 32.26 12.70 -21.45
C LEU A 573 33.74 12.59 -21.02
N GLN A 574 34.62 12.04 -21.87
CA GLN A 574 36.06 11.98 -21.60
C GLN A 574 36.75 13.35 -21.70
N ARG A 575 36.31 14.26 -22.57
CA ARG A 575 36.80 15.65 -22.63
C ARG A 575 36.36 16.43 -21.39
N LEU A 576 35.10 16.26 -20.98
CA LEU A 576 34.54 16.85 -19.76
C LEU A 576 35.29 16.34 -18.52
N ALA A 577 35.55 15.03 -18.41
CA ALA A 577 36.35 14.44 -17.33
C ALA A 577 37.75 15.07 -17.25
N ARG A 578 38.47 15.14 -18.39
CA ARG A 578 39.81 15.76 -18.47
C ARG A 578 39.81 17.25 -18.14
N PHE A 579 38.75 17.98 -18.49
CA PHE A 579 38.61 19.40 -18.16
C PHE A 579 38.36 19.64 -16.66
N LEU A 580 37.51 18.81 -16.06
CA LEU A 580 37.14 18.90 -14.64
C LEU A 580 38.24 18.37 -13.71
N ASP A 581 38.98 17.33 -14.10
CA ASP A 581 40.08 16.74 -13.30
C ASP A 581 41.41 17.52 -13.38
N ARG A 582 41.40 18.75 -13.89
CA ARG A 582 42.60 19.62 -13.86
C ARG A 582 43.04 19.87 -12.41
N PRO A 583 44.35 19.90 -12.12
CA PRO A 583 44.85 20.23 -10.79
C PRO A 583 44.40 21.64 -10.37
N LEU A 584 44.17 21.83 -9.07
CA LEU A 584 43.71 23.09 -8.47
C LEU A 584 42.35 23.61 -9.03
N PHE A 585 41.50 22.73 -9.57
CA PHE A 585 40.10 23.11 -9.87
C PHE A 585 39.41 23.53 -8.54
N PRO A 586 38.73 24.70 -8.49
CA PRO A 586 38.26 25.30 -7.24
C PRO A 586 36.95 24.68 -6.72
N TRP A 587 36.87 23.35 -6.62
CA TRP A 587 35.66 22.57 -6.33
C TRP A 587 34.87 23.06 -5.13
N LYS A 588 35.51 23.23 -3.95
CA LYS A 588 34.87 23.76 -2.74
C LYS A 588 34.20 25.12 -2.98
N LYS A 589 34.88 26.05 -3.68
CA LYS A 589 34.34 27.39 -3.97
C LYS A 589 33.17 27.33 -4.96
N LEU A 590 33.23 26.42 -5.93
CA LEU A 590 32.17 26.22 -6.93
C LEU A 590 30.92 25.61 -6.28
N ILE A 591 31.06 24.53 -5.49
CA ILE A 591 29.95 23.88 -4.79
C ILE A 591 29.31 24.82 -3.75
N LEU A 592 30.12 25.52 -2.93
CA LEU A 592 29.60 26.52 -1.99
C LEU A 592 28.92 27.69 -2.72
N GLY A 593 29.48 28.16 -3.83
CA GLY A 593 28.88 29.23 -4.64
C GLY A 593 27.55 28.81 -5.28
N PHE A 594 27.43 27.55 -5.71
CA PHE A 594 26.19 26.95 -6.20
C PHE A 594 25.14 26.81 -5.10
N SER A 595 25.51 26.25 -3.94
CA SER A 595 24.62 26.11 -2.77
C SER A 595 24.09 27.47 -2.30
N VAL A 596 24.96 28.46 -2.11
CA VAL A 596 24.57 29.83 -1.73
C VAL A 596 23.74 30.49 -2.84
N GLY A 597 24.07 30.27 -4.11
CA GLY A 597 23.30 30.78 -5.25
C GLY A 597 21.87 30.23 -5.29
N GLN A 598 21.68 28.93 -5.05
CA GLN A 598 20.36 28.31 -4.93
C GLN A 598 19.60 28.87 -3.72
N TYR A 599 20.23 28.94 -2.54
CA TYR A 599 19.60 29.50 -1.35
C TYR A 599 19.14 30.96 -1.55
N LEU A 600 19.96 31.79 -2.20
CA LEU A 600 19.60 33.18 -2.53
C LEU A 600 18.45 33.25 -3.55
N LEU A 601 18.39 32.36 -4.54
CA LEU A 601 17.29 32.27 -5.49
C LEU A 601 15.98 31.85 -4.81
N GLU A 602 16.00 30.77 -4.03
CA GLU A 602 14.80 30.28 -3.32
C GLU A 602 14.33 31.28 -2.24
N THR A 603 15.26 31.98 -1.58
CA THR A 603 14.94 33.11 -0.68
C THR A 603 14.31 34.28 -1.44
N PHE A 604 14.85 34.67 -2.60
CA PHE A 604 14.28 35.73 -3.44
C PHE A 604 12.85 35.39 -3.89
N LEU A 605 12.62 34.17 -4.37
CA LEU A 605 11.28 33.68 -4.74
C LEU A 605 10.33 33.69 -3.54
N THR A 606 10.79 33.21 -2.38
CA THR A 606 10.00 33.21 -1.13
C THR A 606 9.66 34.63 -0.66
N LEU A 607 10.58 35.60 -0.82
CA LEU A 607 10.33 37.01 -0.52
C LEU A 607 9.37 37.68 -1.50
N ARG A 608 9.34 37.26 -2.78
CA ARG A 608 8.29 37.69 -3.73
C ARG A 608 6.93 37.18 -3.30
N GLN A 609 6.82 35.88 -3.00
CA GLN A 609 5.59 35.27 -2.49
C GLN A 609 5.12 35.95 -1.19
N TYR A 610 6.03 36.20 -0.25
CA TYR A 610 5.72 36.86 1.03
C TYR A 610 5.07 38.24 0.86
N ARG A 611 5.42 39.01 -0.18
CA ARG A 611 4.78 40.30 -0.49
C ARG A 611 3.34 40.15 -0.97
N ILE A 612 3.04 39.12 -1.76
CA ILE A 612 1.65 38.80 -2.15
C ILE A 612 0.87 38.28 -0.95
N LEU A 613 1.52 37.51 -0.07
CA LEU A 613 0.95 37.07 1.21
C LEU A 613 0.74 38.21 2.23
N GLN A 614 1.04 39.47 1.89
CA GLN A 614 0.66 40.66 2.66
C GLN A 614 -0.64 41.32 2.14
N SER A 615 -1.26 40.81 1.07
CA SER A 615 -2.59 41.25 0.62
C SER A 615 -3.64 40.96 1.70
N THR A 616 -4.51 41.95 1.95
CA THR A 616 -5.63 41.84 2.90
C THR A 616 -6.96 41.53 2.20
N LYS A 617 -6.96 41.25 0.90
CA LYS A 617 -8.18 40.96 0.12
C LYS A 617 -8.01 39.72 -0.76
N PRO A 618 -9.03 38.83 -0.83
CA PRO A 618 -9.02 37.69 -1.74
C PRO A 618 -9.04 38.12 -3.21
N PRO A 619 -8.44 37.33 -4.13
CA PRO A 619 -8.56 37.59 -5.56
C PRO A 619 -10.01 37.58 -6.02
N ALA A 620 -10.35 38.39 -7.04
CA ALA A 620 -11.72 38.58 -7.50
C ALA A 620 -12.46 37.30 -7.95
N VAL A 621 -11.73 36.23 -8.27
CA VAL A 621 -12.28 34.89 -8.58
C VAL A 621 -12.76 34.16 -7.33
N LEU A 622 -12.08 34.36 -6.19
CA LEU A 622 -12.33 33.67 -4.92
C LEU A 622 -13.09 34.53 -3.90
N ALA A 623 -13.20 35.85 -4.13
CA ALA A 623 -13.79 36.82 -3.21
C ALA A 623 -15.29 36.64 -2.91
N LYS A 624 -15.96 35.68 -3.56
CA LYS A 624 -17.30 35.20 -3.20
C LYS A 624 -17.31 33.82 -2.55
N GLU A 625 -16.27 33.01 -2.79
CA GLU A 625 -16.26 31.58 -2.46
C GLU A 625 -15.54 31.27 -1.15
N ILE A 626 -14.85 32.27 -0.57
CA ILE A 626 -14.01 32.12 0.62
C ILE A 626 -14.25 33.30 1.57
N SER A 627 -14.63 33.00 2.81
CA SER A 627 -14.82 34.02 3.85
C SER A 627 -13.51 34.76 4.17
N GLN A 628 -13.63 36.04 4.52
CA GLN A 628 -12.47 36.88 4.88
C GLN A 628 -11.67 36.27 6.05
N GLU A 629 -12.35 35.64 7.02
CA GLU A 629 -11.72 34.92 8.14
C GLU A 629 -10.80 33.79 7.65
N THR A 630 -11.27 32.96 6.71
CA THR A 630 -10.50 31.85 6.13
C THR A 630 -9.34 32.37 5.27
N PHE A 631 -9.56 33.46 4.54
CA PHE A 631 -8.51 34.14 3.78
C PHE A 631 -7.41 34.68 4.70
N ASP A 632 -7.75 35.43 5.76
CA ASP A 632 -6.75 36.00 6.66
C ASP A 632 -5.98 34.92 7.45
N LYS A 633 -6.64 33.79 7.77
CA LYS A 633 -6.00 32.59 8.32
C LYS A 633 -5.01 31.94 7.34
N SER A 634 -5.39 31.73 6.08
CA SER A 634 -4.49 31.14 5.07
C SER A 634 -3.31 32.05 4.74
N GLN A 635 -3.53 33.37 4.70
CA GLN A 635 -2.45 34.34 4.55
C GLN A 635 -1.50 34.36 5.76
N ALA A 636 -2.02 34.27 6.99
CA ALA A 636 -1.19 34.16 8.20
C ALA A 636 -0.35 32.86 8.21
N TYR A 637 -0.92 31.74 7.77
CA TYR A 637 -0.25 30.45 7.65
C TYR A 637 0.84 30.48 6.58
N GLY A 638 0.54 30.98 5.38
CA GLY A 638 1.51 31.17 4.30
C GLY A 638 2.67 32.06 4.72
N ARG A 639 2.41 33.19 5.40
CA ARG A 639 3.47 34.07 5.94
C ARG A 639 4.34 33.35 6.97
N ALA A 640 3.75 32.56 7.87
CA ALA A 640 4.51 31.80 8.87
C ALA A 640 5.37 30.69 8.22
N LYS A 641 4.85 29.97 7.22
CA LYS A 641 5.60 28.99 6.42
C LYS A 641 6.75 29.63 5.64
N ALA A 642 6.53 30.79 5.02
CA ALA A 642 7.58 31.53 4.32
C ALA A 642 8.70 32.03 5.25
N GLN A 643 8.36 32.57 6.43
CA GLN A 643 9.34 32.97 7.45
C GLN A 643 10.16 31.77 7.95
N PHE A 644 9.50 30.66 8.29
CA PHE A 644 10.17 29.43 8.71
C PHE A 644 11.08 28.86 7.61
N SER A 645 10.63 28.86 6.35
CA SER A 645 11.42 28.43 5.19
C SER A 645 12.75 29.19 5.09
N ILE A 646 12.71 30.53 5.15
CA ILE A 646 13.93 31.37 5.08
C ILE A 646 14.87 31.09 6.25
N ILE A 647 14.35 31.01 7.49
CA ILE A 647 15.18 30.79 8.70
C ILE A 647 15.78 29.37 8.69
N SER A 648 15.00 28.35 8.33
CA SER A 648 15.47 26.96 8.25
C SER A 648 16.47 26.74 7.11
N GLY A 649 16.28 27.41 5.97
CA GLY A 649 17.24 27.44 4.87
C GLY A 649 18.55 28.12 5.24
N LEU A 650 18.51 29.26 5.96
CA LEU A 650 19.72 29.92 6.47
C LEU A 650 20.49 29.02 7.43
N TRP A 651 19.79 28.33 8.34
CA TRP A 651 20.39 27.37 9.27
C TRP A 651 21.05 26.20 8.52
N ALA A 652 20.37 25.61 7.55
CA ALA A 652 20.92 24.57 6.68
C ALA A 652 22.13 25.06 5.87
N GLN A 653 22.12 26.31 5.40
CA GLN A 653 23.24 26.90 4.66
C GLN A 653 24.48 27.15 5.55
N ILE A 654 24.27 27.56 6.82
CA ILE A 654 25.35 27.66 7.83
C ILE A 654 25.92 26.27 8.13
N GLN A 655 25.07 25.25 8.29
CA GLN A 655 25.49 23.87 8.48
C GLN A 655 26.30 23.35 7.28
N ASN A 656 25.82 23.53 6.05
CA ASN A 656 26.53 23.14 4.82
C ASN A 656 27.89 23.84 4.69
N PHE A 657 27.93 25.15 4.92
CA PHE A 657 29.18 25.93 4.88
C PHE A 657 30.19 25.39 5.90
N ALA A 658 29.78 25.18 7.16
CA ALA A 658 30.64 24.62 8.19
C ALA A 658 31.11 23.18 7.84
N PHE A 659 30.21 22.35 7.33
CA PHE A 659 30.48 20.95 6.97
C PHE A 659 31.56 20.82 5.89
N ILE A 660 31.52 21.69 4.87
CA ILE A 660 32.51 21.77 3.79
C ILE A 660 33.80 22.48 4.25
N GLN A 661 33.69 23.60 4.98
CA GLN A 661 34.84 24.42 5.37
C GLN A 661 35.72 23.74 6.44
N TYR A 662 35.14 22.90 7.30
CA TYR A 662 35.88 22.14 8.31
C TYR A 662 36.23 20.70 7.88
N ASP A 663 36.03 20.32 6.61
CA ASP A 663 36.29 18.97 6.08
C ASP A 663 35.72 17.86 6.98
N VAL A 664 34.40 17.92 7.22
CA VAL A 664 33.71 16.95 8.07
C VAL A 664 33.61 15.58 7.39
N LEU A 665 33.59 15.51 6.05
CA LEU A 665 33.55 14.25 5.29
C LEU A 665 34.77 13.32 5.57
N PRO A 666 36.04 13.75 5.42
CA PRO A 666 37.19 12.92 5.82
C PRO A 666 37.20 12.54 7.31
N LYS A 667 36.76 13.45 8.19
CA LYS A 667 36.72 13.21 9.65
C LYS A 667 35.68 12.14 10.01
N LEU A 668 34.50 12.20 9.40
CA LEU A 668 33.46 11.18 9.57
C LEU A 668 33.86 9.85 8.91
N TRP A 669 34.52 9.88 7.75
CA TRP A 669 35.04 8.67 7.08
C TRP A 669 36.09 7.96 7.94
N SER A 670 37.09 8.68 8.46
CA SER A 670 38.11 8.11 9.34
C SER A 670 37.52 7.62 10.69
N LEU A 671 36.58 8.36 11.28
CA LEU A 671 35.87 7.93 12.49
C LEU A 671 35.12 6.61 12.27
N THR A 672 34.32 6.48 11.21
CA THR A 672 33.56 5.26 10.94
C THR A 672 34.44 4.09 10.50
N GLY A 673 35.61 4.36 9.90
CA GLY A 673 36.62 3.35 9.60
C GLY A 673 37.24 2.78 10.88
N ASN A 674 37.61 3.65 11.83
CA ASN A 674 38.13 3.24 13.13
C ASN A 674 37.10 2.45 13.95
N LEU A 675 35.83 2.89 13.96
CA LEU A 675 34.74 2.15 14.61
C LEU A 675 34.51 0.78 13.97
N LEU A 676 34.55 0.67 12.64
CA LEU A 676 34.45 -0.60 11.94
C LEU A 676 35.60 -1.55 12.33
N LEU A 677 36.85 -1.06 12.31
CA LEU A 677 38.04 -1.85 12.65
C LEU A 677 38.09 -2.29 14.12
N GLN A 678 37.46 -1.53 15.03
CA GLN A 678 37.43 -1.85 16.47
C GLN A 678 36.30 -2.82 16.84
N TRP A 679 35.13 -2.75 16.18
CA TRP A 679 33.92 -3.46 16.61
C TRP A 679 33.40 -4.52 15.63
N ALA A 680 33.85 -4.54 14.37
CA ALA A 680 33.37 -5.50 13.37
C ALA A 680 34.30 -6.73 13.23
N PRO A 681 33.76 -7.95 13.03
CA PRO A 681 34.56 -9.09 12.62
C PRO A 681 35.25 -8.87 11.27
N ALA A 682 36.49 -9.35 11.12
CA ALA A 682 37.38 -9.08 9.99
C ALA A 682 36.79 -9.29 8.58
N ARG A 683 35.79 -10.17 8.43
CA ARG A 683 35.02 -10.36 7.18
C ARG A 683 34.31 -9.10 6.68
N PHE A 684 34.17 -8.07 7.51
CA PHE A 684 33.54 -6.79 7.19
C PHE A 684 34.54 -5.63 6.98
N HIS A 685 35.85 -5.87 6.93
CA HIS A 685 36.86 -4.80 6.74
C HIS A 685 37.03 -4.39 5.26
N GLY A 686 35.93 -4.18 4.53
CA GLY A 686 35.92 -3.79 3.12
C GLY A 686 35.22 -2.46 2.85
N GLU A 687 35.57 -1.80 1.73
CA GLU A 687 35.03 -0.49 1.31
C GLU A 687 33.50 -0.42 1.39
N ILE A 688 32.79 -1.49 1.00
CA ILE A 688 31.32 -1.54 1.04
C ILE A 688 30.79 -1.47 2.47
N SER A 689 31.38 -2.22 3.40
CA SER A 689 30.95 -2.22 4.81
C SER A 689 31.27 -0.90 5.50
N HIS A 690 32.44 -0.31 5.20
CA HIS A 690 32.79 1.04 5.64
C HIS A 690 31.83 2.09 5.07
N SER A 691 31.52 2.02 3.77
CA SER A 691 30.55 2.90 3.10
C SER A 691 29.16 2.81 3.72
N ILE A 692 28.72 1.62 4.13
CA ILE A 692 27.45 1.41 4.82
C ILE A 692 27.47 2.09 6.20
N VAL A 693 28.46 1.79 7.05
CA VAL A 693 28.57 2.41 8.39
C VAL A 693 28.72 3.92 8.29
N PHE A 694 29.46 4.42 7.30
CA PHE A 694 29.56 5.84 6.97
C PHE A 694 28.19 6.46 6.60
N VAL A 695 27.46 5.89 5.65
CA VAL A 695 26.15 6.41 5.23
C VAL A 695 25.13 6.38 6.37
N LEU A 696 25.06 5.29 7.14
CA LEU A 696 24.15 5.22 8.29
C LEU A 696 24.51 6.26 9.37
N SER A 697 25.79 6.43 9.67
CA SER A 697 26.26 7.47 10.62
C SER A 697 25.95 8.88 10.12
N PHE A 698 26.16 9.14 8.82
CA PHE A 698 25.84 10.41 8.18
C PHE A 698 24.34 10.72 8.22
N ILE A 699 23.48 9.74 7.93
CA ILE A 699 22.01 9.88 8.05
C ILE A 699 21.63 10.25 9.49
N VAL A 700 22.17 9.58 10.50
CA VAL A 700 21.89 9.88 11.93
C VAL A 700 22.35 11.30 12.30
N ILE A 701 23.55 11.71 11.87
CA ILE A 701 24.06 13.07 12.12
C ILE A 701 23.15 14.13 11.46
N GLN A 702 22.76 13.94 10.21
CA GLN A 702 21.88 14.87 9.50
C GLN A 702 20.47 14.92 10.12
N GLN A 703 19.97 13.81 10.66
CA GLN A 703 18.71 13.80 11.43
C GLN A 703 18.82 14.57 12.75
N ILE A 704 19.92 14.43 13.49
CA ILE A 704 20.15 15.19 14.73
C ILE A 704 20.25 16.70 14.42
N LEU A 705 20.97 17.06 13.36
CA LEU A 705 21.16 18.46 12.92
C LEU A 705 19.87 19.13 12.38
N SER A 706 18.90 18.33 11.92
CA SER A 706 17.58 18.79 11.45
C SER A 706 16.45 18.56 12.47
N PHE A 707 16.71 17.91 13.61
CA PHE A 707 15.71 17.66 14.65
C PHE A 707 15.06 18.96 15.18
N PRO A 708 15.79 20.06 15.46
CA PRO A 708 15.17 21.29 15.98
C PRO A 708 14.18 21.93 14.99
N THR A 709 14.52 21.97 13.68
CA THR A 709 13.63 22.53 12.66
C THR A 709 12.41 21.63 12.44
N ARG A 710 12.58 20.30 12.48
CA ARG A 710 11.47 19.34 12.38
C ARG A 710 10.49 19.46 13.56
N VAL A 711 10.99 19.54 14.79
CA VAL A 711 10.17 19.74 16.00
C VAL A 711 9.43 21.07 15.95
N TYR A 712 10.10 22.17 15.57
CA TYR A 712 9.44 23.46 15.41
C TYR A 712 8.35 23.42 14.33
N SER A 713 8.60 22.75 13.20
CA SER A 713 7.60 22.62 12.13
C SER A 713 6.34 21.90 12.63
N THR A 714 6.46 20.76 13.31
CA THR A 714 5.29 20.01 13.80
C THR A 714 4.60 20.68 14.99
N PHE A 715 5.34 20.95 16.07
CA PHE A 715 4.76 21.31 17.37
C PHE A 715 4.65 22.82 17.65
N VAL A 716 5.11 23.68 16.72
CA VAL A 716 4.95 25.15 16.83
C VAL A 716 4.27 25.73 15.61
N LEU A 717 4.70 25.35 14.40
CA LEU A 717 4.13 25.89 13.17
C LEU A 717 2.79 25.23 12.81
N GLU A 718 2.72 23.91 12.64
CA GLU A 718 1.45 23.24 12.29
C GLU A 718 0.45 23.20 13.46
N GLU A 719 0.93 23.11 14.71
CA GLU A 719 0.11 23.21 15.92
C GLU A 719 -0.64 24.55 16.01
N LYS A 720 0.05 25.68 15.74
CA LYS A 720 -0.51 27.04 15.82
C LYS A 720 -1.72 27.26 14.90
N PHE A 721 -1.82 26.50 13.81
CA PHE A 721 -2.93 26.57 12.85
C PHE A 721 -3.88 25.36 12.96
N GLY A 722 -3.74 24.53 14.01
CA GLY A 722 -4.61 23.40 14.29
C GLY A 722 -4.40 22.17 13.38
N PHE A 723 -3.38 22.18 12.52
CA PHE A 723 -3.11 21.10 11.58
C PHE A 723 -2.43 19.91 12.22
N ASN A 724 -1.58 20.10 13.23
CA ASN A 724 -0.96 18.98 13.93
C ASN A 724 -2.02 18.14 14.67
N LYS A 725 -1.86 16.82 14.58
CA LYS A 725 -2.60 15.82 15.38
C LYS A 725 -1.66 14.77 15.99
N GLN A 726 -0.35 14.86 15.74
CA GLN A 726 0.64 13.94 16.30
C GLN A 726 0.94 14.28 17.76
N THR A 727 0.87 13.28 18.63
CA THR A 727 1.46 13.37 19.97
C THR A 727 2.99 13.24 19.91
N PRO A 728 3.75 13.78 20.88
CA PRO A 728 5.20 13.58 20.94
C PRO A 728 5.60 12.10 20.96
N VAL A 729 4.79 11.23 21.58
CA VAL A 729 5.01 9.78 21.60
C VAL A 729 4.86 9.18 20.20
N LEU A 730 3.84 9.57 19.44
CA LEU A 730 3.66 9.11 18.06
C LEU A 730 4.81 9.60 17.15
N PHE A 731 5.20 10.87 17.27
CA PHE A 731 6.29 11.47 16.50
C PHE A 731 7.64 10.76 16.74
N VAL A 732 8.00 10.45 17.99
CA VAL A 732 9.21 9.69 18.31
C VAL A 732 9.10 8.23 17.86
N THR A 733 7.94 7.59 18.04
CA THR A 733 7.68 6.23 17.58
C THR A 733 7.88 6.10 16.07
N ASP A 734 7.36 7.06 15.30
CA ASP A 734 7.54 7.17 13.85
C ASP A 734 8.99 7.37 13.44
N MET A 735 9.72 8.25 14.16
CA MET A 735 11.14 8.48 13.90
C MET A 735 11.95 7.19 14.10
N VAL A 736 11.67 6.43 15.16
CA VAL A 736 12.28 5.11 15.41
C VAL A 736 11.90 4.10 14.33
N LYS A 737 10.61 3.98 13.97
CA LYS A 737 10.14 3.09 12.88
C LYS A 737 10.81 3.41 11.54
N THR A 738 10.88 4.68 11.18
CA THR A 738 11.53 5.15 9.93
C THR A 738 13.02 4.81 9.94
N ASN A 739 13.70 4.95 11.07
CA ASN A 739 15.12 4.65 11.18
C ASN A 739 15.40 3.15 11.13
N LEU A 740 14.61 2.32 11.82
CA LEU A 740 14.71 0.86 11.73
C LEU A 740 14.48 0.37 10.29
N LEU A 741 13.48 0.91 9.60
CA LEU A 741 13.22 0.60 8.19
C LEU A 741 14.37 1.06 7.28
N THR A 742 14.93 2.25 7.53
CA THR A 742 16.08 2.79 6.80
C THR A 742 17.31 1.90 6.99
N PHE A 743 17.57 1.45 8.22
CA PHE A 743 18.69 0.56 8.54
C PHE A 743 18.50 -0.87 8.03
N ALA A 744 17.25 -1.31 7.80
CA ALA A 744 16.96 -2.57 7.14
C ALA A 744 17.13 -2.50 5.60
N LEU A 745 16.66 -1.42 4.97
CA LEU A 745 16.57 -1.31 3.50
C LEU A 745 17.82 -0.68 2.85
N VAL A 746 18.41 0.38 3.44
CA VAL A 746 19.53 1.09 2.80
C VAL A 746 20.79 0.22 2.69
N PRO A 747 21.24 -0.54 3.72
CA PRO A 747 22.45 -1.35 3.61
C PRO A 747 22.47 -2.37 2.46
N PRO A 748 21.44 -3.23 2.22
CA PRO A 748 21.46 -4.14 1.07
C PRO A 748 21.37 -3.42 -0.28
N ILE A 749 20.61 -2.32 -0.37
CA ILE A 749 20.52 -1.50 -1.60
C ILE A 749 21.88 -0.86 -1.92
N LEU A 750 22.53 -0.26 -0.91
CA LEU A 750 23.84 0.36 -1.04
C LEU A 750 24.94 -0.67 -1.31
N ALA A 751 24.87 -1.85 -0.68
CA ALA A 751 25.77 -2.97 -0.98
C ALA A 751 25.66 -3.39 -2.45
N ALA A 752 24.44 -3.54 -2.98
CA ALA A 752 24.22 -3.87 -4.38
C ALA A 752 24.71 -2.76 -5.32
N PHE A 753 24.37 -1.50 -5.06
CA PHE A 753 24.81 -0.30 -5.80
C PHE A 753 26.35 -0.27 -5.94
N LEU A 754 27.07 -0.34 -4.81
CA LEU A 754 28.53 -0.31 -4.78
C LEU A 754 29.14 -1.56 -5.44
N LYS A 755 28.54 -2.75 -5.21
CA LYS A 755 29.06 -4.00 -5.77
C LYS A 755 28.87 -4.10 -7.29
N ILE A 756 27.81 -3.49 -7.84
CA ILE A 756 27.65 -3.34 -9.29
C ILE A 756 28.82 -2.54 -9.84
N ILE A 757 29.03 -1.31 -9.34
CA ILE A 757 30.10 -0.41 -9.83
C ILE A 757 31.48 -1.09 -9.74
N GLN A 758 31.83 -1.67 -8.59
CA GLN A 758 33.09 -2.40 -8.39
C GLN A 758 33.26 -3.60 -9.35
N LYS A 759 32.17 -4.29 -9.73
CA LYS A 759 32.24 -5.50 -10.58
C LYS A 759 32.23 -5.17 -12.08
N THR A 760 31.59 -4.09 -12.50
CA THR A 760 31.39 -3.75 -13.93
C THR A 760 32.35 -2.70 -14.46
N GLY A 761 33.06 -1.97 -13.58
CA GLY A 761 33.98 -0.91 -13.97
C GLY A 761 33.32 0.12 -14.88
N ASN A 762 33.99 0.52 -15.97
CA ASN A 762 33.52 1.55 -16.90
C ASN A 762 32.16 1.27 -17.57
N GLN A 763 31.61 0.04 -17.47
CA GLN A 763 30.29 -0.32 -18.00
C GLN A 763 29.15 -0.17 -16.97
N PHE A 764 29.42 0.33 -15.76
CA PHE A 764 28.45 0.35 -14.65
C PHE A 764 27.12 1.04 -14.97
N VAL A 765 27.14 2.10 -15.80
CA VAL A 765 25.99 2.99 -16.05
C VAL A 765 24.73 2.20 -16.41
N PHE A 766 24.83 1.26 -17.35
CA PHE A 766 23.67 0.45 -17.79
C PHE A 766 23.19 -0.52 -16.71
N TYR A 767 24.09 -1.25 -16.06
CA TYR A 767 23.73 -2.22 -15.02
C TYR A 767 23.12 -1.54 -13.78
N LEU A 768 23.66 -0.37 -13.41
CA LEU A 768 23.18 0.43 -12.30
C LEU A 768 21.82 1.07 -12.61
N TRP A 769 21.62 1.53 -13.85
CA TRP A 769 20.33 1.99 -14.35
C TRP A 769 19.27 0.89 -14.33
N VAL A 770 19.55 -0.31 -14.88
CA VAL A 770 18.61 -1.45 -14.83
C VAL A 770 18.29 -1.87 -13.38
N PHE A 771 19.29 -1.92 -12.51
CA PHE A 771 19.10 -2.20 -11.08
C PHE A 771 18.19 -1.16 -10.41
N ALA A 772 18.47 0.13 -10.60
CA ALA A 772 17.71 1.21 -9.99
C ALA A 772 16.28 1.33 -10.56
N ALA A 773 16.09 1.11 -11.87
CA ALA A 773 14.78 1.05 -12.51
C ALA A 773 13.92 -0.11 -11.97
N GLY A 774 14.51 -1.30 -11.83
CA GLY A 774 13.86 -2.47 -11.22
C GLY A 774 13.52 -2.24 -9.74
N LEU A 775 14.45 -1.66 -8.98
CA LEU A 775 14.25 -1.29 -7.58
C LEU A 775 13.16 -0.21 -7.41
N GLN A 776 13.09 0.77 -8.31
CA GLN A 776 12.05 1.81 -8.30
C GLN A 776 10.67 1.22 -8.61
N LEU A 777 10.55 0.34 -9.61
CA LEU A 777 9.30 -0.34 -9.94
C LEU A 777 8.84 -1.27 -8.80
N PHE A 778 9.79 -1.98 -8.18
CA PHE A 778 9.53 -2.78 -6.97
C PHE A 778 9.06 -1.88 -5.82
N ALA A 779 9.80 -0.83 -5.47
CA ALA A 779 9.44 0.07 -4.37
C ALA A 779 8.09 0.78 -4.58
N THR A 780 7.77 1.20 -5.80
CA THR A 780 6.47 1.80 -6.17
C THR A 780 5.30 0.83 -5.93
N THR A 781 5.54 -0.47 -6.03
CA THR A 781 4.55 -1.52 -5.78
C THR A 781 4.55 -1.95 -4.31
N ALA A 782 5.73 -2.07 -3.69
CA ALA A 782 5.94 -2.61 -2.35
C ALA A 782 5.68 -1.60 -1.23
N TYR A 783 5.89 -0.30 -1.46
CA TYR A 783 5.74 0.72 -0.41
C TYR A 783 4.31 0.78 0.17
N PRO A 784 3.23 0.86 -0.62
CA PRO A 784 1.87 0.88 -0.08
C PRO A 784 1.45 -0.44 0.58
N ILE A 785 2.05 -1.56 0.16
CA ILE A 785 1.69 -2.92 0.63
C ILE A 785 2.41 -3.30 1.92
N PHE A 786 3.70 -2.98 2.06
CA PHE A 786 4.54 -3.45 3.17
C PHE A 786 5.06 -2.34 4.08
N ILE A 787 5.21 -1.10 3.58
CA ILE A 787 5.80 0.00 4.35
C ILE A 787 4.70 0.87 4.97
N GLN A 788 3.73 1.30 4.16
CA GLN A 788 2.66 2.18 4.61
C GLN A 788 1.82 1.62 5.78
N PRO A 789 1.46 0.32 5.83
CA PRO A 789 0.72 -0.26 6.97
C PRO A 789 1.46 -0.22 8.31
N LEU A 790 2.79 0.00 8.30
CA LEU A 790 3.58 0.14 9.54
C LEU A 790 3.37 1.50 10.22
N PHE A 791 2.90 2.51 9.48
CA PHE A 791 2.69 3.88 9.95
C PHE A 791 1.20 4.20 10.08
N ASN A 792 0.39 3.79 9.10
CA ASN A 792 -1.01 4.15 8.95
C ASN A 792 -1.88 2.89 8.80
N LYS A 793 -3.07 2.88 9.39
CA LYS A 793 -4.08 1.83 9.15
C LYS A 793 -4.70 2.07 7.77
N LEU A 794 -4.61 1.06 6.91
CA LEU A 794 -5.45 0.94 5.72
C LEU A 794 -6.63 0.01 6.06
N SER A 795 -7.85 0.46 5.83
CA SER A 795 -9.07 -0.35 5.93
C SER A 795 -9.83 -0.28 4.61
N PRO A 796 -10.52 -1.36 4.17
CA PRO A 796 -11.37 -1.27 2.98
C PRO A 796 -12.46 -0.21 3.18
N LEU A 797 -12.89 0.45 2.10
CA LEU A 797 -14.09 1.29 2.17
C LEU A 797 -15.32 0.41 2.45
N GLU A 798 -16.16 0.85 3.38
CA GLU A 798 -17.43 0.23 3.77
C GLU A 798 -18.44 0.25 2.60
N GLU A 799 -19.46 -0.62 2.63
CA GLU A 799 -20.50 -0.61 1.60
C GLU A 799 -21.40 0.61 1.73
N GLY A 800 -21.69 1.27 0.61
CA GLY A 800 -22.48 2.50 0.61
C GLY A 800 -22.45 3.25 -0.72
N GLU A 801 -23.02 4.44 -0.73
CA GLU A 801 -23.21 5.28 -1.92
C GLU A 801 -21.87 5.62 -2.60
N LEU A 802 -20.89 6.10 -1.83
CA LEU A 802 -19.57 6.46 -2.34
C LEU A 802 -18.89 5.28 -3.05
N LYS A 803 -18.86 4.10 -2.41
CA LYS A 803 -18.26 2.89 -2.99
C LYS A 803 -18.96 2.47 -4.28
N THR A 804 -20.29 2.56 -4.30
CA THR A 804 -21.12 2.26 -5.47
C THR A 804 -20.83 3.23 -6.63
N LYS A 805 -20.82 4.54 -6.37
CA LYS A 805 -20.50 5.58 -7.38
C LYS A 805 -19.06 5.45 -7.91
N VAL A 806 -18.07 5.16 -7.06
CA VAL A 806 -16.68 4.95 -7.50
C VAL A 806 -16.54 3.70 -8.37
N ASN A 807 -17.18 2.59 -8.00
CA ASN A 807 -17.19 1.37 -8.80
C ASN A 807 -17.84 1.62 -10.19
N GLY A 808 -18.93 2.39 -10.24
CA GLY A 808 -19.58 2.81 -11.49
C GLY A 808 -18.67 3.65 -12.39
N LEU A 809 -17.96 4.64 -11.84
CA LEU A 809 -16.99 5.46 -12.56
C LEU A 809 -15.82 4.60 -13.12
N ALA A 810 -15.27 3.72 -12.28
CA ALA A 810 -14.18 2.81 -12.66
C ALA A 810 -14.59 1.87 -13.80
N ALA A 811 -15.77 1.24 -13.70
CA ALA A 811 -16.32 0.35 -14.72
C ALA A 811 -16.54 1.08 -16.07
N THR A 812 -17.13 2.29 -16.02
CA THR A 812 -17.43 3.11 -17.20
C THR A 812 -16.18 3.40 -18.05
N HIS A 813 -15.05 3.72 -17.40
CA HIS A 813 -13.80 4.04 -18.10
C HIS A 813 -12.85 2.86 -18.30
N LYS A 814 -13.25 1.66 -17.83
CA LYS A 814 -12.47 0.41 -17.82
C LYS A 814 -11.16 0.55 -17.03
N PHE A 815 -11.24 1.23 -15.88
CA PHE A 815 -10.16 1.32 -14.91
C PHE A 815 -10.01 -0.04 -14.19
N PRO A 816 -8.80 -0.62 -14.11
CA PRO A 816 -8.57 -1.93 -13.50
C PRO A 816 -8.52 -1.82 -11.97
N LEU A 817 -9.65 -1.43 -11.37
CA LEU A 817 -9.82 -1.34 -9.93
C LEU A 817 -9.75 -2.74 -9.30
N HIS A 818 -9.03 -2.84 -8.18
CA HIS A 818 -8.96 -4.04 -7.36
C HIS A 818 -9.74 -3.82 -6.05
N GLU A 819 -9.32 -2.85 -5.24
CA GLU A 819 -9.94 -2.49 -3.95
C GLU A 819 -9.88 -0.97 -3.73
N LEU A 820 -10.82 -0.46 -2.91
CA LEU A 820 -10.79 0.88 -2.34
C LEU A 820 -10.40 0.80 -0.86
N PHE A 821 -9.50 1.68 -0.42
CA PHE A 821 -9.08 1.81 0.96
C PHE A 821 -9.29 3.22 1.51
N ILE A 822 -9.65 3.31 2.79
CA ILE A 822 -9.52 4.51 3.62
C ILE A 822 -8.17 4.43 4.35
N ILE A 823 -7.52 5.58 4.55
CA ILE A 823 -6.30 5.71 5.38
C ILE A 823 -6.54 6.64 6.58
N ASP A 824 -5.97 6.28 7.75
CA ASP A 824 -6.06 7.05 9.01
C ASP A 824 -5.19 8.34 9.02
N GLY A 825 -5.40 9.23 8.05
CA GLY A 825 -4.67 10.49 7.91
C GLY A 825 -4.88 11.47 9.07
N SER A 826 -6.11 11.53 9.60
CA SER A 826 -6.54 12.38 10.73
C SER A 826 -5.62 12.29 11.96
N LYS A 827 -5.09 11.09 12.23
CA LYS A 827 -4.12 10.75 13.29
C LYS A 827 -2.82 11.54 13.22
N ARG A 828 -2.53 12.19 12.09
CA ARG A 828 -1.25 12.83 11.79
C ARG A 828 -1.39 14.29 11.42
N SER A 829 -2.37 14.61 10.57
CA SER A 829 -2.73 15.98 10.26
C SER A 829 -4.18 16.09 9.83
N ALA A 830 -4.74 17.29 9.91
CA ALA A 830 -6.08 17.57 9.40
C ALA A 830 -6.14 17.72 7.86
N HIS A 831 -5.08 17.34 7.13
CA HIS A 831 -4.92 17.56 5.68
C HIS A 831 -5.53 16.43 4.84
N SER A 832 -6.43 16.80 3.94
CA SER A 832 -7.20 15.87 3.11
C SER A 832 -6.56 15.64 1.73
N ASN A 833 -6.55 14.38 1.28
CA ASN A 833 -5.95 13.96 0.01
C ASN A 833 -6.56 12.62 -0.51
N ALA A 834 -6.30 12.27 -1.77
CA ALA A 834 -6.56 10.95 -2.35
C ALA A 834 -5.45 10.61 -3.37
N TYR A 835 -5.19 9.33 -3.61
CA TYR A 835 -4.22 8.89 -4.63
C TYR A 835 -4.41 7.43 -5.05
N PHE A 836 -3.83 7.06 -6.19
CA PHE A 836 -3.84 5.68 -6.71
C PHE A 836 -2.47 5.00 -6.58
N TYR A 837 -2.45 3.69 -6.32
CA TYR A 837 -1.23 2.88 -6.37
C TYR A 837 -1.43 1.54 -7.08
N GLY A 838 -0.35 0.77 -7.22
CA GLY A 838 -0.35 -0.56 -7.86
C GLY A 838 0.08 -0.54 -9.32
N LEU A 839 0.10 -1.73 -9.92
CA LEU A 839 0.58 -1.97 -11.28
C LEU A 839 -0.41 -1.42 -12.33
N PRO A 840 0.01 -1.17 -13.59
CA PRO A 840 -0.87 -0.62 -14.62
C PRO A 840 -2.17 -1.42 -14.88
N TRP A 841 -2.15 -2.72 -14.57
CA TRP A 841 -3.24 -3.69 -14.75
C TRP A 841 -3.93 -4.14 -13.44
N LYS A 842 -3.51 -3.62 -12.27
CA LYS A 842 -4.18 -3.80 -10.97
C LYS A 842 -3.94 -2.57 -10.12
N LYS A 843 -4.97 -1.74 -9.97
CA LYS A 843 -4.93 -0.46 -9.25
C LYS A 843 -5.76 -0.51 -7.98
N HIS A 844 -5.25 0.11 -6.94
CA HIS A 844 -5.96 0.36 -5.69
C HIS A 844 -6.09 1.88 -5.51
N ILE A 845 -7.20 2.32 -4.92
CA ILE A 845 -7.48 3.72 -4.62
C ILE A 845 -7.39 3.92 -3.10
N VAL A 846 -6.72 4.98 -2.66
CA VAL A 846 -6.65 5.37 -1.25
C VAL A 846 -7.26 6.77 -1.08
N ILE A 847 -8.22 6.87 -0.17
CA ILE A 847 -8.91 8.10 0.19
C ILE A 847 -8.59 8.41 1.67
N TYR A 848 -8.26 9.65 2.01
CA TYR A 848 -8.04 10.03 3.41
C TYR A 848 -9.37 10.09 4.16
N ASP A 849 -9.39 9.61 5.39
CA ASP A 849 -10.49 9.81 6.35
C ASP A 849 -10.95 11.28 6.39
N THR A 850 -10.02 12.23 6.53
CA THR A 850 -10.34 13.67 6.57
C THR A 850 -10.89 14.24 5.26
N LEU A 851 -10.81 13.50 4.14
CA LEU A 851 -11.47 13.88 2.89
C LEU A 851 -12.94 13.46 2.92
N ILE A 852 -13.22 12.22 3.36
CA ILE A 852 -14.57 11.68 3.49
C ILE A 852 -15.38 12.46 4.55
N GLU A 853 -14.75 12.82 5.67
CA GLU A 853 -15.37 13.59 6.76
C GLU A 853 -15.83 15.03 6.38
N LYS A 854 -15.36 15.58 5.25
CA LYS A 854 -15.43 17.04 4.98
C LYS A 854 -15.77 17.42 3.55
N THR A 855 -16.19 16.49 2.71
CA THR A 855 -16.41 16.71 1.27
C THR A 855 -17.54 15.80 0.80
N GLU A 856 -18.46 16.32 -0.02
CA GLU A 856 -19.65 15.59 -0.42
C GLU A 856 -19.29 14.39 -1.31
N THR A 857 -20.13 13.34 -1.31
CA THR A 857 -19.91 12.14 -2.12
C THR A 857 -19.58 12.48 -3.57
N ASP A 858 -20.36 13.34 -4.23
CA ASP A 858 -20.14 13.72 -5.63
C ASP A 858 -18.91 14.62 -5.87
N GLU A 859 -18.48 15.38 -4.86
CA GLU A 859 -17.21 16.12 -4.88
C GLU A 859 -16.01 15.15 -4.78
N ILE A 860 -16.13 14.07 -3.99
CA ILE A 860 -15.13 13.00 -3.95
C ILE A 860 -15.09 12.24 -5.29
N ILE A 861 -16.25 11.96 -5.91
CA ILE A 861 -16.29 11.40 -7.28
C ILE A 861 -15.59 12.33 -8.28
N ALA A 862 -15.76 13.63 -8.18
CA ALA A 862 -15.11 14.60 -9.05
C ALA A 862 -13.57 14.63 -8.89
N ILE A 863 -13.06 14.55 -7.65
CA ILE A 863 -11.62 14.39 -7.37
C ILE A 863 -11.11 13.07 -7.99
N LEU A 864 -11.85 11.97 -7.81
CA LEU A 864 -11.47 10.67 -8.36
C LEU A 864 -11.56 10.62 -9.90
N ALA A 865 -12.42 11.44 -10.52
CA ALA A 865 -12.45 11.64 -11.97
C ALA A 865 -11.20 12.38 -12.50
N HIS A 866 -10.68 13.36 -11.74
CA HIS A 866 -9.40 14.02 -12.05
C HIS A 866 -8.22 13.03 -11.94
N GLU A 867 -8.12 12.28 -10.84
CA GLU A 867 -7.12 11.21 -10.66
C GLU A 867 -7.19 10.13 -11.76
N LEU A 868 -8.40 9.77 -12.17
CA LEU A 868 -8.65 8.86 -13.30
C LEU A 868 -8.16 9.43 -14.64
N GLY A 869 -8.21 10.75 -14.82
CA GLY A 869 -7.59 11.44 -15.96
C GLY A 869 -6.08 11.21 -16.05
N HIS A 870 -5.36 11.31 -14.93
CA HIS A 870 -3.91 11.04 -14.87
C HIS A 870 -3.56 9.60 -15.27
N TRP A 871 -4.38 8.62 -14.88
CA TRP A 871 -4.24 7.25 -15.38
C TRP A 871 -4.58 7.13 -16.86
N LYS A 872 -5.72 7.70 -17.29
CA LYS A 872 -6.28 7.54 -18.65
C LYS A 872 -5.37 8.10 -19.74
N LEU A 873 -4.72 9.22 -19.43
CA LEU A 873 -3.76 9.91 -20.31
C LEU A 873 -2.32 9.39 -20.15
N GLY A 874 -2.09 8.50 -19.18
CA GLY A 874 -0.81 7.84 -18.93
C GLY A 874 0.25 8.73 -18.30
N HIS A 875 -0.14 9.77 -17.54
CA HIS A 875 0.78 10.74 -16.95
C HIS A 875 1.84 10.07 -16.06
N THR A 876 1.45 9.11 -15.21
CA THR A 876 2.39 8.32 -14.40
C THR A 876 3.41 7.56 -15.24
N THR A 877 2.98 6.99 -16.38
CA THR A 877 3.86 6.23 -17.29
C THR A 877 4.82 7.14 -18.06
N ARG A 878 4.34 8.33 -18.49
CA ARG A 878 5.17 9.38 -19.11
C ARG A 878 6.24 9.87 -18.12
N LEU A 879 5.84 10.20 -16.89
CA LEU A 879 6.74 10.63 -15.82
C LEU A 879 7.74 9.54 -15.43
N PHE A 880 7.33 8.27 -15.35
CA PHE A 880 8.25 7.16 -15.12
C PHE A 880 9.32 7.05 -16.22
N GLY A 881 8.92 7.14 -17.50
CA GLY A 881 9.86 7.10 -18.64
C GLY A 881 10.84 8.27 -18.65
N ILE A 882 10.35 9.49 -18.37
CA ILE A 882 11.20 10.68 -18.22
C ILE A 882 12.15 10.52 -17.03
N GLY A 883 11.67 9.97 -15.91
CA GLY A 883 12.48 9.62 -14.75
C GLY A 883 13.59 8.61 -15.07
N GLN A 884 13.31 7.59 -15.90
CA GLN A 884 14.34 6.64 -16.34
C GLN A 884 15.38 7.30 -17.25
N ALA A 885 14.98 8.22 -18.13
CA ALA A 885 15.92 8.98 -18.96
C ALA A 885 16.80 9.93 -18.11
N HIS A 886 16.20 10.60 -17.12
CA HIS A 886 16.94 11.42 -16.16
C HIS A 886 17.94 10.59 -15.34
N LEU A 887 17.52 9.45 -14.82
CA LEU A 887 18.36 8.53 -14.05
C LEU A 887 19.55 8.00 -14.87
N LEU A 888 19.33 7.68 -16.15
CA LEU A 888 20.39 7.28 -17.07
C LEU A 888 21.38 8.44 -17.33
N TYR A 889 20.89 9.66 -17.50
CA TYR A 889 21.71 10.87 -17.66
C TYR A 889 22.56 11.14 -16.40
N VAL A 890 21.96 11.07 -15.21
CA VAL A 890 22.66 11.25 -13.92
C VAL A 890 23.76 10.20 -13.72
N PHE A 891 23.50 8.91 -13.98
CA PHE A 891 24.54 7.88 -13.90
C PHE A 891 25.62 8.01 -14.99
N SER A 892 25.25 8.47 -16.20
CA SER A 892 26.21 8.76 -17.27
C SER A 892 27.16 9.89 -16.86
N LEU A 893 26.63 10.98 -16.28
CA LEU A 893 27.45 12.06 -15.73
C LEU A 893 28.27 11.60 -14.52
N PHE A 894 27.74 10.78 -13.61
CA PHE A 894 28.49 10.28 -12.46
C PHE A 894 29.79 9.58 -12.85
N SER A 895 29.83 8.90 -14.02
CA SER A 895 31.05 8.28 -14.54
C SER A 895 32.23 9.25 -14.75
N VAL A 896 31.94 10.53 -15.00
CA VAL A 896 32.90 11.64 -15.16
C VAL A 896 33.55 12.03 -13.83
N PHE A 897 32.82 11.88 -12.72
CA PHE A 897 33.25 12.29 -11.37
C PHE A 897 33.85 11.14 -10.56
N LEU A 898 33.43 9.89 -10.84
CA LEU A 898 33.85 8.67 -10.11
C LEU A 898 35.37 8.57 -9.90
N ASN A 899 36.16 8.91 -10.92
CA ASN A 899 37.63 8.83 -10.94
C ASN A 899 38.34 10.21 -10.85
N ASN A 900 37.59 11.30 -10.60
CA ASN A 900 38.12 12.67 -10.64
C ASN A 900 38.96 12.99 -9.40
N LYS A 901 40.28 12.81 -9.49
CA LYS A 901 41.21 12.99 -8.36
C LYS A 901 41.17 14.42 -7.82
N SER A 902 41.00 15.42 -8.68
CA SER A 902 40.95 16.84 -8.32
C SER A 902 39.79 17.13 -7.34
N LEU A 903 38.63 16.51 -7.57
CA LEU A 903 37.45 16.60 -6.69
C LEU A 903 37.75 16.04 -5.29
N TYR A 904 38.13 14.77 -5.20
CA TYR A 904 38.42 14.12 -3.91
C TYR A 904 39.52 14.86 -3.12
N ASN A 905 40.61 15.26 -3.79
CA ASN A 905 41.70 16.03 -3.17
C ASN A 905 41.22 17.38 -2.60
N ALA A 906 40.31 18.07 -3.28
CA ALA A 906 39.78 19.36 -2.79
C ALA A 906 38.98 19.22 -1.48
N PHE A 907 38.39 18.05 -1.23
CA PHE A 907 37.65 17.69 -0.01
C PHE A 907 38.46 16.78 0.94
N GLY A 908 39.80 16.81 0.88
CA GLY A 908 40.69 16.13 1.84
C GLY A 908 40.88 14.62 1.63
N PHE A 909 40.32 14.04 0.56
CA PHE A 909 40.49 12.63 0.19
C PHE A 909 41.71 12.47 -0.73
N HIS A 910 42.90 12.40 -0.12
CA HIS A 910 44.16 12.36 -0.86
C HIS A 910 44.61 10.94 -1.26
N SER A 911 44.43 9.95 -0.39
CA SER A 911 44.98 8.59 -0.53
C SER A 911 43.93 7.50 -0.80
N GLN A 912 42.64 7.83 -0.72
CA GLN A 912 41.51 6.92 -0.92
C GLN A 912 40.44 7.66 -1.73
N TYR A 913 39.74 6.94 -2.62
CA TYR A 913 38.69 7.49 -3.48
C TYR A 913 37.40 6.65 -3.35
N PRO A 914 36.69 6.68 -2.20
CA PRO A 914 35.57 5.78 -1.96
C PRO A 914 34.37 6.15 -2.84
N ILE A 915 33.76 5.16 -3.49
CA ILE A 915 32.73 5.38 -4.52
C ILE A 915 31.54 6.20 -3.96
N ILE A 916 31.17 5.98 -2.70
CA ILE A 916 30.08 6.70 -2.04
C ILE A 916 30.38 8.17 -1.76
N ILE A 917 31.65 8.51 -1.48
CA ILE A 917 32.10 9.90 -1.29
C ILE A 917 32.05 10.63 -2.64
N GLY A 918 32.51 9.96 -3.71
CA GLY A 918 32.38 10.49 -5.07
C GLY A 918 30.93 10.77 -5.46
N PHE A 919 29.99 9.90 -5.06
CA PHE A 919 28.56 10.09 -5.33
C PHE A 919 27.96 11.29 -4.58
N ILE A 920 28.32 11.49 -3.31
CA ILE A 920 27.88 12.66 -2.52
C ILE A 920 28.43 13.96 -3.13
N LEU A 921 29.74 14.02 -3.39
CA LEU A 921 30.38 15.21 -3.98
C LEU A 921 29.89 15.50 -5.40
N PHE A 922 29.52 14.46 -6.17
CA PHE A 922 28.82 14.60 -7.45
C PHE A 922 27.41 15.18 -7.29
N SER A 923 26.63 14.71 -6.32
CA SER A 923 25.30 15.24 -6.03
C SER A 923 25.33 16.74 -5.70
N ASP A 924 26.29 17.16 -4.85
CA ASP A 924 26.49 18.56 -4.50
C ASP A 924 26.95 19.41 -5.70
N ALA A 925 27.78 18.85 -6.60
CA ALA A 925 28.21 19.51 -7.83
C ALA A 925 27.08 19.60 -8.90
N PHE A 926 26.12 18.68 -8.87
CA PHE A 926 25.02 18.59 -9.83
C PHE A 926 23.80 19.45 -9.47
N SER A 927 23.69 19.94 -8.21
CA SER A 927 22.47 20.63 -7.72
C SER A 927 21.91 21.73 -8.65
N PRO A 928 22.71 22.61 -9.29
CA PRO A 928 22.15 23.63 -10.19
C PRO A 928 21.44 23.03 -11.41
N MET A 929 21.94 21.92 -11.97
CA MET A 929 21.28 21.24 -13.07
C MET A 929 19.96 20.63 -12.60
N ASP A 930 19.94 20.03 -11.40
CA ASP A 930 18.71 19.52 -10.79
C ASP A 930 17.67 20.63 -10.57
N THR A 931 18.07 21.86 -10.18
CA THR A 931 17.12 22.99 -10.08
C THR A 931 16.47 23.38 -11.42
N VAL A 932 17.18 23.23 -12.54
CA VAL A 932 16.64 23.48 -13.89
C VAL A 932 15.70 22.34 -14.30
N ILE A 933 16.09 21.10 -14.00
CA ILE A 933 15.28 19.91 -14.30
C ILE A 933 13.98 19.91 -13.48
N LYS A 934 14.05 20.27 -12.19
CA LYS A 934 12.90 20.54 -11.29
C LYS A 934 11.92 21.56 -11.89
N LEU A 935 12.42 22.69 -12.41
CA LEU A 935 11.58 23.69 -13.08
C LEU A 935 10.87 23.12 -14.33
N LEU A 936 11.59 22.38 -15.18
CA LEU A 936 11.02 21.74 -16.37
C LEU A 936 9.98 20.66 -16.02
N LEU A 937 10.24 19.86 -14.99
CA LEU A 937 9.31 18.84 -14.49
C LEU A 937 8.07 19.47 -13.85
N ASN A 938 8.19 20.58 -13.12
CA ASN A 938 7.04 21.30 -12.57
C ASN A 938 6.17 21.93 -13.67
N ILE A 939 6.77 22.48 -14.73
CA ILE A 939 6.04 22.96 -15.92
C ILE A 939 5.26 21.81 -16.59
N LEU A 940 5.88 20.64 -16.72
CA LEU A 940 5.21 19.45 -17.28
C LEU A 940 4.10 18.92 -16.38
N SER A 941 4.32 18.88 -15.06
CA SER A 941 3.32 18.49 -14.06
C SER A 941 2.09 19.41 -14.13
N ARG A 942 2.31 20.73 -14.16
CA ARG A 942 1.22 21.72 -14.32
C ARG A 942 0.43 21.52 -15.61
N LYS A 943 1.05 21.04 -16.70
CA LYS A 943 0.34 20.69 -17.95
C LYS A 943 -0.53 19.44 -17.78
N PHE A 944 -0.02 18.39 -17.14
CA PHE A 944 -0.76 17.17 -16.85
C PHE A 944 -1.98 17.39 -15.93
N GLU A 945 -1.88 18.33 -15.00
CA GLU A 945 -3.00 18.75 -14.14
C GLU A 945 -4.14 19.39 -14.93
N PHE A 946 -3.84 20.28 -15.88
CA PHE A 946 -4.87 20.84 -16.78
C PHE A 946 -5.45 19.76 -17.71
N GLU A 947 -4.62 18.85 -18.24
CA GLU A 947 -5.11 17.71 -19.04
C GLU A 947 -6.05 16.78 -18.24
N ALA A 948 -5.85 16.65 -16.92
CA ALA A 948 -6.71 15.90 -16.01
C ALA A 948 -7.99 16.67 -15.58
N ASP A 949 -7.90 17.98 -15.38
CA ASP A 949 -9.06 18.86 -15.15
C ASP A 949 -10.00 18.87 -16.36
N ASP A 950 -9.47 19.01 -17.58
CA ASP A 950 -10.27 18.95 -18.81
C ASP A 950 -10.85 17.54 -19.05
N PHE A 951 -10.20 16.46 -18.59
CA PHE A 951 -10.78 15.12 -18.60
C PHE A 951 -12.00 15.02 -17.67
N ALA A 952 -11.89 15.45 -16.41
CA ALA A 952 -13.00 15.44 -15.45
C ALA A 952 -14.16 16.35 -15.89
N LYS A 953 -13.84 17.54 -16.43
CA LYS A 953 -14.77 18.47 -17.09
C LYS A 953 -15.52 17.79 -18.25
N GLY A 954 -14.81 16.97 -19.03
CA GLY A 954 -15.38 16.16 -20.13
C GLY A 954 -16.28 15.01 -19.68
N LEU A 955 -16.23 14.60 -18.40
CA LEU A 955 -17.16 13.63 -17.80
C LEU A 955 -18.39 14.29 -17.16
N GLY A 956 -18.45 15.62 -17.12
CA GLY A 956 -19.56 16.40 -16.56
C GLY A 956 -19.29 16.97 -15.17
N PHE A 957 -18.31 16.44 -14.41
CA PHE A 957 -17.98 16.81 -13.02
C PHE A 957 -17.34 18.21 -12.84
N ARG A 958 -17.69 19.17 -13.68
CA ARG A 958 -17.07 20.50 -13.75
C ARG A 958 -17.36 21.37 -12.53
N ALA A 959 -18.57 21.30 -11.99
CA ALA A 959 -18.99 22.15 -10.87
C ALA A 959 -18.55 21.56 -9.53
N GLU A 960 -18.64 20.23 -9.45
CA GLU A 960 -18.28 19.36 -8.34
C GLU A 960 -16.77 19.41 -8.13
N LEU A 961 -15.97 19.33 -9.22
CA LEU A 961 -14.52 19.51 -9.15
C LEU A 961 -14.16 20.95 -8.72
N ALA A 962 -14.80 21.97 -9.27
CA ALA A 962 -14.54 23.36 -8.88
C ALA A 962 -14.82 23.61 -7.39
N SER A 963 -15.97 23.13 -6.88
CA SER A 963 -16.34 23.19 -5.46
C SER A 963 -15.34 22.42 -4.58
N SER A 964 -15.02 21.18 -4.94
CA SER A 964 -14.07 20.35 -4.21
C SER A 964 -12.67 20.98 -4.10
N LEU A 965 -12.18 21.62 -5.18
CA LEU A 965 -10.89 22.31 -5.19
C LEU A 965 -10.88 23.55 -4.30
N ILE A 966 -12.00 24.29 -4.23
CA ILE A 966 -12.18 25.43 -3.32
C ILE A 966 -12.21 24.94 -1.87
N LYS A 967 -13.05 23.94 -1.56
CA LYS A 967 -13.15 23.32 -0.22
C LYS A 967 -11.79 22.79 0.26
N LEU A 968 -11.06 22.07 -0.59
CA LEU A 968 -9.71 21.56 -0.30
C LEU A 968 -8.70 22.69 -0.01
N HIS A 969 -8.73 23.80 -0.74
CA HIS A 969 -7.84 24.93 -0.48
C HIS A 969 -8.21 25.67 0.82
N ALA A 970 -9.50 25.82 1.11
CA ALA A 970 -9.97 26.41 2.37
C ALA A 970 -9.58 25.54 3.57
N GLN A 971 -9.85 24.23 3.52
CA GLN A 971 -9.56 23.28 4.60
C GLN A 971 -8.06 23.10 4.86
N ASN A 972 -7.22 23.09 3.82
CA ASN A 972 -5.76 23.03 3.96
C ASN A 972 -5.10 24.39 4.25
N LEU A 973 -5.90 25.47 4.39
CA LEU A 973 -5.44 26.87 4.47
C LEU A 973 -4.39 27.21 3.39
N SER A 974 -4.54 26.64 2.20
CA SER A 974 -3.63 26.82 1.08
C SER A 974 -3.49 28.29 0.69
N THR A 975 -2.32 28.64 0.15
CA THR A 975 -2.05 29.94 -0.47
C THR A 975 -3.17 30.31 -1.45
N MET A 976 -3.83 31.45 -1.23
CA MET A 976 -4.97 31.91 -2.04
C MET A 976 -4.60 32.85 -3.19
N ASP A 977 -3.35 33.34 -3.22
CA ASP A 977 -2.76 34.05 -4.37
C ASP A 977 -1.24 33.88 -4.39
N ALA A 978 -0.64 33.80 -5.59
CA ALA A 978 0.75 33.39 -5.74
C ALA A 978 1.53 34.19 -6.79
N ASP A 979 2.81 34.42 -6.50
CA ASP A 979 3.73 35.05 -7.45
C ASP A 979 4.02 34.08 -8.59
N TRP A 980 3.85 34.52 -9.84
CA TRP A 980 4.01 33.68 -11.02
C TRP A 980 5.38 32.99 -11.11
N MET A 981 6.44 33.62 -10.58
CA MET A 981 7.80 33.08 -10.60
C MET A 981 7.99 32.05 -9.48
N TYR A 982 7.50 32.35 -8.27
CA TYR A 982 7.45 31.39 -7.16
C TYR A 982 6.63 30.15 -7.53
N ALA A 983 5.41 30.34 -8.02
CA ALA A 983 4.51 29.27 -8.43
C ALA A 983 5.11 28.39 -9.53
N SER A 984 5.76 28.98 -10.54
CA SER A 984 6.37 28.21 -11.63
C SER A 984 7.57 27.37 -11.19
N TYR A 985 8.31 27.79 -10.16
CA TYR A 985 9.46 27.03 -9.64
C TYR A 985 9.08 26.03 -8.53
N HIS A 986 8.14 26.37 -7.64
CA HIS A 986 7.80 25.56 -6.47
C HIS A 986 6.56 24.66 -6.62
N PHE A 987 5.58 24.99 -7.47
CA PHE A 987 4.33 24.23 -7.54
C PHE A 987 4.31 23.22 -8.69
N SER A 988 4.08 21.95 -8.35
CA SER A 988 3.75 20.88 -9.30
C SER A 988 2.31 20.99 -9.85
N HIS A 989 1.42 21.64 -9.11
CA HIS A 989 0.02 21.88 -9.47
C HIS A 989 -0.18 23.34 -9.92
N PRO A 990 -1.05 23.63 -10.92
CA PRO A 990 -1.44 25.00 -11.22
C PRO A 990 -2.20 25.60 -10.05
N HIS A 991 -2.11 26.92 -9.90
CA HIS A 991 -2.75 27.61 -8.78
C HIS A 991 -4.28 27.53 -8.88
N LEU A 992 -5.01 27.57 -7.75
CA LEU A 992 -6.48 27.41 -7.73
C LEU A 992 -7.19 28.36 -8.72
N SER A 993 -6.77 29.63 -8.77
CA SER A 993 -7.30 30.63 -9.70
C SER A 993 -7.00 30.34 -11.18
N GLU A 994 -5.96 29.55 -11.49
CA GLU A 994 -5.68 29.04 -12.84
C GLU A 994 -6.57 27.84 -13.17
N ARG A 995 -6.71 26.87 -12.25
CA ARG A 995 -7.55 25.67 -12.42
C ARG A 995 -9.03 26.02 -12.57
N LEU A 996 -9.57 26.87 -11.67
CA LEU A 996 -10.95 27.37 -11.77
C LEU A 996 -11.21 28.12 -13.08
N LYS A 997 -10.21 28.84 -13.61
CA LYS A 997 -10.31 29.51 -14.91
C LYS A 997 -10.31 28.52 -16.07
N ALA A 998 -9.51 27.45 -16.02
CA ALA A 998 -9.53 26.36 -17.00
C ALA A 998 -10.84 25.57 -16.96
N LEU A 999 -11.43 25.37 -15.78
CA LEU A 999 -12.78 24.83 -15.58
C LEU A 999 -13.90 25.82 -15.96
N ASP A 1000 -13.58 26.99 -16.52
CA ASP A 1000 -14.52 28.06 -16.88
C ASP A 1000 -15.47 28.44 -15.71
N TRP A 1001 -15.02 28.31 -14.46
CA TRP A 1001 -15.87 28.52 -13.28
C TRP A 1001 -16.28 29.99 -13.18
N LYS A 1002 -17.57 30.20 -12.93
CA LYS A 1002 -18.16 31.50 -12.62
C LYS A 1002 -18.80 31.35 -11.24
N PRO A 1003 -18.41 32.15 -10.24
CA PRO A 1003 -18.98 32.03 -8.91
C PRO A 1003 -20.50 32.11 -8.93
N ARG A 1004 -21.13 31.11 -8.31
CA ARG A 1004 -22.54 31.19 -7.89
C ARG A 1004 -22.59 31.99 -6.59
N GLU A 1005 -23.65 31.84 -5.81
CA GLU A 1005 -23.76 32.53 -4.53
C GLU A 1005 -22.83 31.89 -3.49
N ALA A 1006 -22.46 32.70 -2.48
CA ALA A 1006 -21.25 32.47 -1.71
C ALA A 1006 -21.23 31.15 -0.94
N LEU A 1007 -20.16 30.37 -1.10
CA LEU A 1007 -19.79 29.23 -0.25
C LEU A 1007 -19.31 29.68 1.15
N THR A 1008 -20.11 30.51 1.83
CA THR A 1008 -20.20 30.69 3.29
C THR A 1008 -21.26 31.77 3.57
N SER A 1009 -22.50 31.36 3.81
CA SER A 1009 -23.48 32.20 4.51
C SER A 1009 -23.48 31.80 5.98
N GLU A 1010 -23.38 32.75 6.91
CA GLU A 1010 -23.16 32.41 8.33
C GLU A 1010 -24.37 31.76 9.02
N LYS A 1011 -25.51 31.61 8.33
CA LYS A 1011 -26.71 30.94 8.84
C LYS A 1011 -26.47 29.51 9.32
N GLU A 1012 -25.56 28.78 8.67
CA GLU A 1012 -25.23 27.40 9.05
C GLU A 1012 -24.51 27.30 10.41
N LYS A 1013 -23.89 28.37 10.92
CA LYS A 1013 -23.27 28.36 12.27
C LYS A 1013 -24.32 28.28 13.39
N ASP A 1014 -25.53 28.79 13.16
CA ASP A 1014 -26.62 28.74 14.16
C ASP A 1014 -27.41 27.41 14.11
N GLU A 1015 -27.34 26.66 12.99
CA GLU A 1015 -27.99 25.34 12.85
C GLU A 1015 -27.04 24.17 13.15
N LEU A 1016 -25.75 24.22 12.74
CA LEU A 1016 -24.76 23.19 13.13
C LEU A 1016 -24.34 23.24 14.62
N GLY A 1017 -24.87 24.19 15.39
CA GLY A 1017 -24.77 24.16 16.86
C GLY A 1017 -25.58 23.05 17.53
N ALA A 1018 -26.51 22.40 16.82
CA ALA A 1018 -27.45 21.42 17.38
C ALA A 1018 -27.52 20.07 16.63
N ALA A 1019 -26.60 19.80 15.69
CA ALA A 1019 -26.54 18.53 14.98
C ALA A 1019 -25.84 17.44 15.83
N THR A 1020 -26.62 16.73 16.64
CA THR A 1020 -26.17 15.47 17.28
C THR A 1020 -25.76 14.44 16.22
N ALA A 1021 -24.63 13.77 16.42
CA ALA A 1021 -24.17 12.69 15.55
C ALA A 1021 -24.97 11.38 15.76
N THR A 1022 -26.25 11.40 15.38
CA THR A 1022 -27.16 10.24 15.42
C THR A 1022 -26.81 9.25 14.31
N GLY A 1023 -25.88 8.33 14.61
CA GLY A 1023 -25.40 7.33 13.65
C GLY A 1023 -24.38 6.36 14.25
N ARG A 1024 -24.49 6.04 15.55
CA ARG A 1024 -23.56 5.10 16.21
C ARG A 1024 -24.18 4.22 17.32
N ASP A 1025 -25.50 4.25 17.47
CA ASP A 1025 -26.26 3.41 18.39
C ASP A 1025 -27.43 2.78 17.61
N GLU A 1026 -27.13 1.94 16.62
CA GLU A 1026 -28.00 0.90 16.02
C GLU A 1026 -27.26 0.15 14.87
N LEU A 1027 -26.17 -0.54 15.20
CA LEU A 1027 -25.61 -1.74 14.52
C LEU A 1027 -24.36 -2.26 15.24
#